data_AF-A0A162SKP4-F1
#
_entry.id   AF-A0A162SKP4-F1
#
_cell.length_a   1.000
_cell.length_b   1.000
_cell.length_c   1.000
_cell.angle_alpha   90.00
_cell.angle_beta   90.00
_cell.angle_gamma   90.00
#
_symmetry.space_group_name_H-M   'P 1'
#
loop_
_entity.id
_entity.type
_entity.pdbx_description
1 polymer ?
#
loop_
_entity_poly.entity_id
_entity_poly.type
_entity_poly.pdbx_seq_one_letter_code
_entity_poly.pdbx_strand_id
1 'polypeptide(L)'
;MGLTNTSTGAGVLEKELRIDKTTSKDKIIALAGNPNVGKSTVFNNLTGLNQHTGNWPGKTVTNAQGKYYYKDLNFILVDIPGTYSLMASSVEEEVARDFICFGNPDTTVIVVDATCLERNLNLVLQTLEITSKVVICVNLMDEAKRKGISIDLEELSKQLGVPVVGTSAVNKKSLDKLMDAVFEVASNKTTPNTINIVYDELIEKALSKVEEAVKSLLQDKLNPRWLALKLIEGDKKLLASINNYLNFNLTEEDNLIKEVNEVRAFLNEQKIDSDTFRDKIVCKLVSTAEKINKTVVSVKNEHYNSTDRKIDKYLTSKKFGIPIMILLLGVVFWLTITGANIPSEIIATGLFWFQDRLTDFFTWLGTPPWVHGLLVMGMYRTLAWVVSVMLPPMAIFFPLFTLLEDLGYLPRVAFNLDNFFKKACACGKQALTMCMGFGCNAAGIVGCRIIDSPRERLIAVITNNFVPCNGRFPTLIAIITMFFAGIIARPFQSVVSTLILTSVIILGVIITLTISKILSKTILKGIPSTFTLELPPYRKPQVSKIIIRSIFDRTLFVLARAVVVAAPAGLVIWSMANIHISNISLLTHCANFFDPFAKLIGLDGYILMAFILGFPANEIVVPIIIMSYMSTGSIVEFDSLEQLRTLLVSHGWTWLTAVCTMLFSLMHWPCATTCLTIKKETQSLKWTIISFLVPTVTGIAICFIVASTVRLIGLV
;
A
#
# COMPACT_ATOMS: atom_id res chain seq x y z
N MET A 1 -11.03 9.37 -4.93
CA MET A 1 -11.46 8.19 -4.16
C MET A 1 -12.09 8.70 -2.88
N GLY A 2 -13.41 8.87 -2.86
CA GLY A 2 -14.15 9.05 -1.61
C GLY A 2 -14.76 7.69 -1.29
N LEU A 3 -14.28 7.03 -0.23
CA LEU A 3 -14.85 5.77 0.23
C LEU A 3 -15.98 6.13 1.19
N THR A 4 -17.23 6.07 0.73
CA THR A 4 -18.40 6.19 1.62
C THR A 4 -18.61 4.89 2.39
N ASN A 5 -19.26 4.98 3.55
CA ASN A 5 -19.56 3.89 4.49
C ASN A 5 -20.29 2.69 3.85
N THR A 6 -20.89 2.88 2.67
CA THR A 6 -21.52 1.84 1.85
C THR A 6 -20.53 0.92 1.14
N SER A 7 -19.24 1.26 1.13
CA SER A 7 -18.17 0.49 0.46
C SER A 7 -17.58 -0.63 1.35
N THR A 8 -18.00 -0.72 2.62
CA THR A 8 -17.32 -1.54 3.66
C THR A 8 -18.27 -2.42 4.49
N GLY A 9 -19.45 -2.75 3.96
CA GLY A 9 -20.39 -3.66 4.62
C GLY A 9 -20.06 -5.15 4.40
N ALA A 10 -20.44 -6.01 5.35
CA ALA A 10 -20.29 -7.46 5.28
C ALA A 10 -20.95 -8.10 4.03
N GLY A 11 -21.89 -7.41 3.38
CA GLY A 11 -22.55 -7.86 2.14
C GLY A 11 -21.76 -7.65 0.84
N VAL A 12 -20.54 -7.08 0.88
CA VAL A 12 -19.71 -6.89 -0.33
C VAL A 12 -18.96 -8.17 -0.73
N LEU A 13 -18.75 -9.10 0.21
CA LEU A 13 -17.94 -10.31 0.00
C LEU A 13 -18.70 -11.50 -0.61
N GLU A 14 -20.03 -11.43 -0.75
CA GLU A 14 -20.84 -12.52 -1.30
C GLU A 14 -21.28 -12.31 -2.76
N LYS A 15 -21.00 -11.15 -3.37
CA LYS A 15 -21.37 -10.93 -4.77
C LYS A 15 -20.16 -11.14 -5.67
N GLU A 16 -20.03 -12.35 -6.22
CA GLU A 16 -19.38 -12.51 -7.51
C GLU A 16 -20.00 -11.51 -8.48
N LEU A 17 -19.17 -10.61 -9.03
CA LEU A 17 -19.62 -9.61 -9.98
C LEU A 17 -19.96 -10.31 -11.30
N ARG A 18 -21.24 -10.69 -11.46
CA ARG A 18 -21.81 -11.09 -12.74
C ARG A 18 -22.13 -9.81 -13.53
N ILE A 19 -21.78 -9.81 -14.81
CA ILE A 19 -22.12 -8.71 -15.71
C ILE A 19 -23.60 -8.82 -16.05
N ASP A 20 -24.43 -8.14 -15.27
CA ASP A 20 -25.87 -8.14 -15.45
C ASP A 20 -26.27 -7.19 -16.58
N LYS A 21 -26.51 -7.75 -17.78
CA LYS A 21 -27.18 -7.03 -18.86
C LYS A 21 -28.64 -6.77 -18.44
N THR A 22 -29.02 -5.50 -18.37
CA THR A 22 -30.39 -5.06 -18.04
C THR A 22 -31.34 -5.32 -19.21
N THR A 23 -30.83 -5.16 -20.43
CA THR A 23 -31.52 -5.52 -21.67
C THR A 23 -30.59 -6.25 -22.62
N SER A 24 -31.13 -7.03 -23.57
CA SER A 24 -30.35 -7.70 -24.61
C SER A 24 -29.60 -6.74 -25.55
N LYS A 25 -29.96 -5.45 -25.55
CA LYS A 25 -29.30 -4.38 -26.29
C LYS A 25 -28.11 -3.77 -25.55
N ASP A 26 -27.93 -4.10 -24.26
CA ASP A 26 -26.82 -3.55 -23.46
C ASP A 26 -25.48 -4.04 -24.02
N LYS A 27 -24.55 -3.09 -24.19
CA LYS A 27 -23.23 -3.30 -24.77
C LYS A 27 -22.16 -3.36 -23.68
N ILE A 28 -21.32 -4.40 -23.69
CA ILE A 28 -20.24 -4.56 -22.72
C ILE A 28 -18.97 -3.92 -23.28
N ILE A 29 -18.42 -2.96 -22.54
CA ILE A 29 -17.20 -2.24 -22.92
C ILE A 29 -16.10 -2.57 -21.93
N ALA A 30 -15.04 -3.20 -22.43
CA ALA A 30 -13.82 -3.48 -21.69
C ALA A 30 -12.93 -2.25 -21.65
N LEU A 31 -12.59 -1.72 -20.47
CA LEU A 31 -11.62 -0.63 -20.34
C LEU A 31 -10.27 -1.20 -19.88
N ALA A 32 -9.32 -1.29 -20.81
CA ALA A 32 -7.96 -1.79 -20.59
C ALA A 32 -6.92 -0.66 -20.68
N GLY A 33 -5.70 -0.91 -20.20
CA GLY A 33 -4.59 0.04 -20.30
C GLY A 33 -3.49 -0.26 -19.29
N ASN A 34 -2.33 0.34 -19.49
CA ASN A 34 -1.23 0.24 -18.52
C ASN A 34 -1.63 0.91 -17.19
N PRO A 35 -0.99 0.55 -16.07
CA PRO A 35 -1.09 1.32 -14.83
C PRO A 35 -0.79 2.81 -15.06
N ASN A 36 -1.50 3.69 -14.35
CA ASN A 36 -1.28 5.15 -14.33
C ASN A 36 -1.54 5.94 -15.63
N VAL A 37 -2.09 5.33 -16.68
CA VAL A 37 -2.49 6.01 -17.94
C VAL A 37 -3.76 6.88 -17.83
N GLY A 38 -4.34 6.98 -16.62
CA GLY A 38 -5.60 7.68 -16.38
C GLY A 38 -6.86 6.86 -16.71
N LYS A 39 -6.74 5.54 -16.85
CA LYS A 39 -7.86 4.59 -17.04
C LYS A 39 -9.00 4.80 -16.03
N SER A 40 -8.68 4.82 -14.73
CA SER A 40 -9.68 5.07 -13.69
C SER A 40 -10.27 6.48 -13.76
N THR A 41 -9.55 7.48 -14.29
CA THR A 41 -10.09 8.83 -14.52
C THR A 41 -11.12 8.82 -15.65
N VAL A 42 -10.85 8.12 -16.74
CA VAL A 42 -11.80 7.90 -17.85
C VAL A 42 -13.03 7.16 -17.32
N PHE A 43 -12.84 6.04 -16.60
CA PHE A 43 -13.93 5.26 -16.01
C PHE A 43 -14.84 6.10 -15.10
N ASN A 44 -14.25 6.85 -14.15
CA ASN A 44 -15.01 7.66 -13.20
C ASN A 44 -15.76 8.82 -13.88
N ASN A 45 -15.18 9.43 -14.91
CA ASN A 45 -15.83 10.55 -15.59
C ASN A 45 -16.96 10.11 -16.52
N LEU A 46 -16.90 8.88 -17.06
CA LEU A 46 -18.00 8.28 -17.82
C LEU A 46 -19.10 7.77 -16.88
N THR A 47 -18.77 7.00 -15.85
CA THR A 47 -19.76 6.32 -15.00
C THR A 47 -20.32 7.18 -13.86
N GLY A 48 -19.59 8.22 -13.43
CA GLY A 48 -19.99 9.09 -12.33
C GLY A 48 -20.16 8.33 -11.01
N LEU A 49 -21.36 8.44 -10.42
CA LEU A 49 -21.71 7.73 -9.18
C LEU A 49 -22.34 6.34 -9.44
N ASN A 50 -22.62 5.99 -10.69
CA ASN A 50 -23.30 4.75 -11.07
C ASN A 50 -22.32 3.59 -11.23
N GLN A 51 -21.50 3.35 -10.20
CA GLN A 51 -20.47 2.34 -10.19
C GLN A 51 -20.66 1.35 -9.04
N HIS A 52 -20.36 0.08 -9.32
CA HIS A 52 -20.34 -1.00 -8.37
C HIS A 52 -18.95 -1.62 -8.34
N THR A 53 -18.38 -1.71 -7.15
CA THR A 53 -17.09 -2.36 -6.91
C THR A 53 -17.30 -3.69 -6.20
N GLY A 54 -16.59 -4.72 -6.63
CA GLY A 54 -16.57 -6.05 -6.01
C GLY A 54 -15.25 -6.75 -6.32
N ASN A 55 -15.23 -8.07 -6.30
CA ASN A 55 -14.04 -8.87 -6.66
C ASN A 55 -14.33 -9.72 -7.91
N TRP A 56 -13.27 -10.02 -8.67
CA TRP A 56 -13.35 -10.99 -9.76
C TRP A 56 -13.65 -12.39 -9.21
N PRO A 57 -14.51 -13.20 -9.88
CA PRO A 57 -14.87 -14.54 -9.40
C PRO A 57 -13.63 -15.39 -9.10
N GLY A 58 -13.57 -15.97 -7.91
CA GLY A 58 -12.46 -16.82 -7.46
C GLY A 58 -11.10 -16.11 -7.26
N LYS A 59 -11.03 -14.77 -7.37
CA LYS A 59 -9.77 -14.01 -7.29
C LYS A 59 -9.90 -12.83 -6.31
N THR A 60 -8.81 -12.46 -5.64
CA THR A 60 -8.77 -11.32 -4.70
C THR A 60 -8.56 -9.97 -5.40
N VAL A 61 -8.74 -9.92 -6.71
CA VAL A 61 -8.56 -8.70 -7.51
C VAL A 61 -9.88 -7.95 -7.54
N THR A 62 -9.85 -6.66 -7.21
CA THR A 62 -11.05 -5.81 -7.24
C THR A 62 -11.49 -5.57 -8.68
N ASN A 63 -12.79 -5.67 -8.94
CA ASN A 63 -13.44 -5.30 -10.20
C ASN A 63 -14.34 -4.09 -9.96
N ALA A 64 -14.39 -3.16 -10.92
CA ALA A 64 -15.34 -2.05 -10.93
C ALA A 64 -16.15 -2.09 -12.24
N GLN A 65 -17.47 -2.08 -12.13
CA GLN A 65 -18.38 -1.93 -13.27
C GLN A 65 -19.23 -0.68 -13.10
N GLY A 66 -19.56 -0.02 -14.20
CA GLY A 66 -20.45 1.13 -14.17
C GLY A 66 -21.29 1.24 -15.43
N LYS A 67 -22.47 1.85 -15.29
CA LYS A 67 -23.40 2.04 -16.40
C LYS A 67 -23.28 3.44 -16.96
N TYR A 68 -23.27 3.55 -18.28
CA TYR A 68 -23.26 4.83 -19.01
C TYR A 68 -24.30 4.79 -20.13
N TYR A 69 -25.17 5.80 -20.18
CA TYR A 69 -26.19 5.92 -21.22
C TYR A 69 -25.70 6.86 -22.32
N TYR A 70 -25.70 6.39 -23.58
CA TYR A 70 -25.24 7.19 -24.71
C TYR A 70 -25.99 6.83 -25.99
N LYS A 71 -26.52 7.84 -26.71
CA LYS A 71 -27.27 7.69 -27.98
C LYS A 71 -28.29 6.54 -27.96
N ASP A 72 -29.11 6.49 -26.90
CA ASP A 72 -30.17 5.50 -26.68
C ASP A 72 -29.72 4.05 -26.46
N LEU A 73 -28.45 3.84 -26.10
CA LEU A 73 -27.92 2.55 -25.67
C LEU A 73 -27.31 2.62 -24.27
N ASN A 74 -27.47 1.53 -23.54
CA ASN A 74 -26.77 1.31 -22.28
C ASN A 74 -25.42 0.65 -22.54
N PHE A 75 -24.36 1.31 -22.09
CA PHE A 75 -23.01 0.78 -22.07
C PHE A 75 -22.67 0.34 -20.64
N ILE A 76 -22.27 -0.92 -20.49
CA ILE A 76 -21.74 -1.46 -19.24
C ILE A 76 -20.22 -1.43 -19.36
N LEU A 77 -19.60 -0.45 -18.70
CA LEU A 77 -18.16 -0.33 -18.65
C LEU A 77 -17.60 -1.22 -17.56
N VAL A 78 -16.63 -2.06 -17.91
CA VAL A 78 -15.91 -2.93 -16.98
C VAL A 78 -14.46 -2.47 -16.92
N ASP A 79 -14.03 -2.05 -15.73
CA ASP A 79 -12.66 -1.60 -15.49
C ASP A 79 -11.74 -2.79 -15.28
N ILE A 80 -10.92 -3.09 -16.29
CA ILE A 80 -9.98 -4.21 -16.25
C ILE A 80 -8.76 -3.78 -15.42
N PRO A 81 -8.15 -4.67 -14.60
CA PRO A 81 -6.90 -4.35 -13.92
C PRO A 81 -5.83 -3.81 -14.88
N GLY A 82 -5.07 -2.79 -14.44
CA GLY A 82 -4.02 -2.21 -15.27
C GLY A 82 -2.91 -3.22 -15.53
N THR A 83 -2.57 -3.45 -16.79
CA THR A 83 -1.62 -4.48 -17.24
C THR A 83 -0.63 -3.91 -18.26
N TYR A 84 0.61 -4.40 -18.27
CA TYR A 84 1.60 -4.09 -19.31
C TYR A 84 1.57 -5.07 -20.47
N SER A 85 1.11 -6.29 -20.23
CA SER A 85 1.12 -7.38 -21.19
C SER A 85 0.07 -8.43 -20.82
N LEU A 86 -0.45 -9.11 -21.84
CA LEU A 86 -1.38 -10.22 -21.72
C LEU A 86 -0.66 -11.58 -21.61
N MET A 87 0.66 -11.58 -21.37
CA MET A 87 1.46 -12.79 -21.15
C MET A 87 1.40 -13.36 -19.71
N ALA A 88 0.47 -12.85 -18.88
CA ALA A 88 0.01 -13.40 -17.59
C ALA A 88 1.10 -13.81 -16.58
N SER A 89 1.93 -12.85 -16.17
CA SER A 89 2.91 -13.03 -15.08
C SER A 89 2.33 -12.77 -13.68
N SER A 90 1.19 -12.07 -13.60
CA SER A 90 0.48 -11.72 -12.37
C SER A 90 -1.00 -12.12 -12.44
N VAL A 91 -1.68 -12.16 -11.28
CA VAL A 91 -3.12 -12.48 -11.22
C VAL A 91 -3.94 -11.40 -11.94
N GLU A 92 -3.51 -10.15 -11.84
CA GLU A 92 -4.12 -9.00 -12.53
C GLU A 92 -3.99 -9.13 -14.05
N GLU A 93 -2.80 -9.50 -14.55
CA GLU A 93 -2.59 -9.75 -15.98
C GLU A 93 -3.40 -10.96 -16.47
N GLU A 94 -3.51 -12.01 -15.65
CA GLU A 94 -4.32 -13.18 -15.95
C GLU A 94 -5.81 -12.80 -16.07
N VAL A 95 -6.34 -12.00 -15.12
CA VAL A 95 -7.71 -11.48 -15.19
C VAL A 95 -7.93 -10.62 -16.43
N ALA A 96 -6.99 -9.73 -16.75
CA ALA A 96 -7.10 -8.86 -17.91
C ALA A 96 -7.14 -9.64 -19.22
N ARG A 97 -6.22 -10.61 -19.37
CA ARG A 97 -6.18 -11.52 -20.51
C ARG A 97 -7.47 -12.33 -20.60
N ASP A 98 -7.87 -12.99 -19.53
CA ASP A 98 -9.06 -13.86 -19.54
C ASP A 98 -10.33 -13.06 -19.87
N PHE A 99 -10.47 -11.82 -19.38
CA PHE A 99 -11.63 -10.99 -19.71
C PHE A 99 -11.61 -10.51 -21.17
N ILE A 100 -10.46 -10.11 -21.70
CA ILE A 100 -10.33 -9.70 -23.11
C ILE A 100 -10.61 -10.88 -24.05
N CYS A 101 -10.13 -12.08 -23.70
CA CYS A 101 -10.28 -13.29 -24.51
C CYS A 101 -11.68 -13.92 -24.40
N PHE A 102 -12.22 -14.02 -23.18
CA PHE A 102 -13.39 -14.88 -22.87
C PHE A 102 -14.61 -14.08 -22.38
N GLY A 103 -14.43 -12.81 -22.01
CA GLY A 103 -15.51 -11.94 -21.54
C GLY A 103 -16.46 -11.46 -22.65
N ASN A 104 -16.14 -11.73 -23.92
CA ASN A 104 -16.89 -11.31 -25.11
C ASN A 104 -17.33 -9.83 -25.07
N PRO A 105 -16.39 -8.87 -24.86
CA PRO A 105 -16.73 -7.46 -24.91
C PRO A 105 -17.20 -7.07 -26.32
N ASP A 106 -18.23 -6.22 -26.40
CA ASP A 106 -18.69 -5.62 -27.66
C ASP A 106 -17.63 -4.65 -28.21
N THR A 107 -16.83 -4.02 -27.33
CA THR A 107 -15.66 -3.21 -27.71
C THR A 107 -14.67 -3.14 -26.55
N THR A 108 -13.38 -3.18 -26.87
CA THR A 108 -12.28 -2.99 -25.92
C THR A 108 -11.64 -1.62 -26.12
N VAL A 109 -11.78 -0.73 -25.15
CA VAL A 109 -11.13 0.58 -25.12
C VAL A 109 -9.78 0.43 -24.43
N ILE A 110 -8.69 0.70 -25.16
CA ILE A 110 -7.33 0.67 -24.61
C ILE A 110 -6.88 2.10 -24.36
N VAL A 111 -6.75 2.46 -23.08
CA VAL A 111 -6.25 3.77 -22.66
C VAL A 111 -4.73 3.76 -22.66
N VAL A 112 -4.13 4.66 -23.42
CA VAL A 112 -2.67 4.79 -23.57
C VAL A 112 -2.21 6.19 -23.17
N ASP A 113 -1.02 6.29 -22.59
CA ASP A 113 -0.41 7.56 -22.20
C ASP A 113 0.29 8.24 -23.39
N ALA A 114 -0.17 9.44 -23.76
CA ALA A 114 0.41 10.28 -24.80
C ALA A 114 1.91 10.58 -24.58
N THR A 115 2.37 10.65 -23.33
CA THR A 115 3.76 11.01 -23.01
C THR A 115 4.74 9.85 -23.16
N CYS A 116 4.25 8.60 -23.26
CA CYS A 116 5.05 7.38 -23.34
C CYS A 116 4.39 6.35 -24.27
N LEU A 117 4.04 6.77 -25.49
CA LEU A 117 3.23 5.97 -26.42
C LEU A 117 3.85 4.60 -26.74
N GLU A 118 5.15 4.56 -27.07
CA GLU A 118 5.91 3.35 -27.38
C GLU A 118 5.68 2.19 -26.40
N ARG A 119 5.80 2.48 -25.10
CA ARG A 119 5.63 1.49 -24.03
C ARG A 119 4.19 0.98 -23.94
N ASN A 120 3.21 1.84 -24.21
CA ASN A 120 1.80 1.50 -24.13
C ASN A 120 1.33 0.72 -25.37
N LEU A 121 1.98 0.91 -26.53
CA LEU A 121 1.66 0.21 -27.76
C LEU A 121 1.87 -1.31 -27.65
N ASN A 122 2.70 -1.79 -26.73
CA ASN A 122 2.86 -3.23 -26.53
C ASN A 122 1.54 -3.92 -26.13
N LEU A 123 0.78 -3.35 -25.19
CA LEU A 123 -0.54 -3.86 -24.81
C LEU A 123 -1.55 -3.73 -25.97
N VAL A 124 -1.48 -2.64 -26.72
CA VAL A 124 -2.33 -2.41 -27.90
C VAL A 124 -2.12 -3.50 -28.93
N LEU A 125 -0.87 -3.76 -29.34
CA LEU A 125 -0.53 -4.78 -30.33
C LEU A 125 -0.99 -6.18 -29.89
N GLN A 126 -0.75 -6.55 -28.63
CA GLN A 126 -1.19 -7.84 -28.09
C GLN A 126 -2.72 -7.98 -28.06
N THR A 127 -3.44 -6.89 -27.81
CA THR A 127 -4.91 -6.90 -27.81
C THR A 127 -5.47 -6.99 -29.24
N LEU A 128 -4.81 -6.33 -30.21
CA LEU A 128 -5.18 -6.40 -31.62
C LEU A 128 -4.97 -7.80 -32.22
N GLU A 129 -4.02 -8.58 -31.70
CA GLU A 129 -3.90 -10.00 -32.06
C GLU A 129 -5.10 -10.83 -31.57
N ILE A 130 -5.73 -10.45 -30.45
CA ILE A 130 -6.86 -11.19 -29.87
C ILE A 130 -8.19 -10.80 -30.54
N THR A 131 -8.44 -9.50 -30.71
CA THR A 131 -9.73 -8.98 -31.20
C THR A 131 -9.56 -7.72 -32.04
N SER A 132 -10.38 -7.61 -33.09
CA SER A 132 -10.45 -6.41 -33.93
C SER A 132 -11.34 -5.31 -33.37
N LYS A 133 -12.19 -5.60 -32.36
CA LYS A 133 -13.15 -4.65 -31.78
C LYS A 133 -12.48 -3.73 -30.76
N VAL A 134 -11.51 -2.94 -31.20
CA VAL A 134 -10.66 -2.10 -30.34
C VAL A 134 -10.83 -0.61 -30.67
N VAL A 135 -10.85 0.23 -29.63
CA VAL A 135 -10.74 1.69 -29.74
C VAL A 135 -9.59 2.17 -28.87
N ILE A 136 -8.70 3.00 -29.42
CA ILE A 136 -7.53 3.49 -28.67
C ILE A 136 -7.83 4.88 -28.15
N CYS A 137 -7.74 5.04 -26.83
CA CYS A 137 -7.88 6.31 -26.14
C CYS A 137 -6.50 6.85 -25.75
N VAL A 138 -5.94 7.76 -26.55
CA VAL A 138 -4.68 8.45 -26.26
C VAL A 138 -4.95 9.55 -25.24
N ASN A 139 -4.74 9.25 -23.96
CA ASN A 139 -5.02 10.15 -22.84
C ASN A 139 -3.78 10.98 -22.45
N LEU A 140 -3.96 11.97 -21.58
CA LEU A 140 -2.91 12.90 -21.12
C LEU A 140 -2.36 13.81 -22.23
N MET A 141 -3.19 14.14 -23.22
CA MET A 141 -2.82 15.06 -24.32
C MET A 141 -2.42 16.46 -23.81
N ASP A 142 -2.96 16.90 -22.67
CA ASP A 142 -2.57 18.14 -22.00
C ASP A 142 -1.13 18.08 -21.44
N GLU A 143 -0.75 16.94 -20.86
CA GLU A 143 0.61 16.72 -20.36
C GLU A 143 1.61 16.59 -21.51
N ALA A 144 1.25 15.88 -22.58
CA ALA A 144 2.04 15.77 -23.80
C ALA A 144 2.30 17.17 -24.42
N LYS A 145 1.24 17.99 -24.55
CA LYS A 145 1.37 19.37 -25.05
C LYS A 145 2.30 20.22 -24.17
N ARG A 146 2.21 20.09 -22.83
CA ARG A 146 3.10 20.79 -21.90
C ARG A 146 4.56 20.34 -22.03
N LYS A 147 4.81 19.07 -22.34
CA LYS A 147 6.14 18.50 -22.59
C LYS A 147 6.65 18.77 -24.02
N GLY A 148 5.86 19.41 -24.87
CA GLY A 148 6.21 19.66 -26.27
C GLY A 148 6.18 18.41 -27.15
N ILE A 149 5.40 17.41 -26.76
CA ILE A 149 5.17 16.17 -27.52
C ILE A 149 3.91 16.37 -28.38
N SER A 150 4.03 16.17 -29.68
CA SER A 150 2.91 16.12 -30.63
C SER A 150 2.75 14.71 -31.19
N ILE A 151 1.50 14.25 -31.27
CA ILE A 151 1.13 12.90 -31.72
C ILE A 151 0.19 13.05 -32.90
N ASP A 152 0.51 12.39 -34.01
CA ASP A 152 -0.37 12.29 -35.17
C ASP A 152 -1.39 11.17 -34.98
N LEU A 153 -2.60 11.54 -34.53
CA LEU A 153 -3.65 10.56 -34.24
C LEU A 153 -4.20 9.88 -35.51
N GLU A 154 -4.17 10.58 -36.64
CA GLU A 154 -4.68 10.05 -37.91
C GLU A 154 -3.73 9.00 -38.47
N GLU A 155 -2.42 9.29 -38.49
CA GLU A 155 -1.42 8.31 -38.91
C GLU A 155 -1.36 7.12 -37.95
N LEU A 156 -1.51 7.34 -36.63
CA LEU A 156 -1.61 6.25 -35.66
C LEU A 156 -2.81 5.33 -35.94
N SER A 157 -3.96 5.92 -36.25
CA SER A 157 -5.18 5.17 -36.59
C SER A 157 -5.00 4.37 -37.88
N LYS A 158 -4.34 4.95 -38.88
CA LYS A 158 -4.02 4.29 -40.16
C LYS A 158 -3.05 3.12 -39.99
N GLN A 159 -1.98 3.28 -39.20
CA GLN A 159 -0.98 2.25 -38.94
C GLN A 159 -1.56 1.05 -38.16
N LEU A 160 -2.41 1.32 -37.18
CA LEU A 160 -3.01 0.28 -36.33
C LEU A 160 -4.29 -0.32 -36.92
N GLY A 161 -4.96 0.39 -37.82
CA GLY A 161 -6.19 -0.05 -38.48
C GLY A 161 -7.44 0.03 -37.60
N VAL A 162 -7.37 0.79 -36.50
CA VAL A 162 -8.46 0.96 -35.53
C VAL A 162 -8.66 2.44 -35.18
N PRO A 163 -9.86 2.85 -34.71
CA PRO A 163 -10.11 4.23 -34.31
C PRO A 163 -9.22 4.68 -33.15
N VAL A 164 -8.59 5.84 -33.30
CA VAL A 164 -7.73 6.48 -32.28
C VAL A 164 -8.33 7.82 -31.91
N VAL A 165 -8.58 8.04 -30.62
CA VAL A 165 -9.13 9.30 -30.09
C VAL A 165 -8.20 9.88 -29.04
N GLY A 166 -7.78 11.13 -29.25
CA GLY A 166 -7.03 11.90 -28.28
C GLY A 166 -7.93 12.52 -27.22
N THR A 167 -7.65 12.29 -25.95
CA THR A 167 -8.43 12.80 -24.82
C THR A 167 -7.55 13.49 -23.78
N SER A 168 -8.17 14.37 -23.00
CA SER A 168 -7.64 14.78 -21.72
C SER A 168 -8.74 14.49 -20.72
N ALA A 169 -8.63 13.37 -20.02
CA ALA A 169 -9.72 12.83 -19.19
C ALA A 169 -10.24 13.82 -18.13
N VAL A 170 -9.49 14.86 -17.76
CA VAL A 170 -9.94 15.95 -16.87
C VAL A 170 -11.05 16.80 -17.52
N ASN A 171 -11.07 16.89 -18.86
CA ASN A 171 -12.05 17.63 -19.63
C ASN A 171 -13.13 16.68 -20.20
N LYS A 172 -14.33 16.71 -19.60
CA LYS A 172 -15.47 15.85 -19.97
C LYS A 172 -15.84 15.93 -21.45
N LYS A 173 -15.74 17.10 -22.09
CA LYS A 173 -16.08 17.27 -23.52
C LYS A 173 -15.20 16.45 -24.46
N SER A 174 -14.00 16.04 -24.02
CA SER A 174 -13.12 15.19 -24.83
C SER A 174 -13.55 13.73 -24.85
N LEU A 175 -14.37 13.29 -23.89
CA LEU A 175 -14.84 11.91 -23.78
C LEU A 175 -16.02 11.61 -24.71
N ASP A 176 -16.76 12.63 -25.16
CA ASP A 176 -17.87 12.46 -26.11
C ASP A 176 -17.38 11.85 -27.43
N LYS A 177 -16.23 12.33 -27.94
CA LYS A 177 -15.58 11.78 -29.14
C LYS A 177 -15.13 10.33 -28.96
N LEU A 178 -14.69 9.96 -27.76
CA LEU A 178 -14.31 8.59 -27.45
C LEU A 178 -15.55 7.69 -27.50
N MET A 179 -16.66 8.15 -26.90
CA MET A 179 -17.91 7.39 -26.88
C MET A 179 -18.56 7.30 -28.26
N ASP A 180 -18.37 8.29 -29.13
CA ASP A 180 -18.75 8.19 -30.54
C ASP A 180 -18.03 7.04 -31.25
N ALA A 181 -16.70 6.97 -31.12
CA ALA A 181 -15.90 5.88 -31.71
C ALA A 181 -16.28 4.51 -31.12
N VAL A 182 -16.51 4.43 -29.80
CA VAL A 182 -16.98 3.22 -29.13
C VAL A 182 -18.36 2.79 -29.65
N PHE A 183 -19.29 3.73 -29.83
CA PHE A 183 -20.61 3.45 -30.34
C PHE A 183 -20.56 2.87 -31.77
N GLU A 184 -19.69 3.40 -32.64
CA GLU A 184 -19.52 2.91 -34.01
C GLU A 184 -18.96 1.48 -34.07
N VAL A 185 -17.92 1.19 -33.28
CA VAL A 185 -17.32 -0.15 -33.21
C VAL A 185 -18.27 -1.16 -32.55
N ALA A 186 -18.92 -0.80 -31.44
CA ALA A 186 -19.86 -1.69 -30.73
C ALA A 186 -21.12 -2.00 -31.54
N SER A 187 -21.47 -1.13 -32.50
CA SER A 187 -22.58 -1.31 -33.43
C SER A 187 -22.20 -2.04 -34.72
N ASN A 188 -20.95 -2.51 -34.86
CA ASN A 188 -20.40 -3.13 -36.07
C ASN A 188 -20.58 -2.27 -37.34
N LYS A 189 -20.62 -0.94 -37.21
CA LYS A 189 -20.73 -0.03 -38.38
C LYS A 189 -19.41 0.11 -39.14
N THR A 190 -18.30 -0.15 -38.45
CA THR A 190 -16.95 -0.17 -39.00
C THR A 190 -16.37 -1.58 -38.79
N THR A 191 -15.82 -2.18 -39.84
CA THR A 191 -15.01 -3.40 -39.74
C THR A 191 -13.54 -2.98 -39.68
N PRO A 192 -12.89 -3.00 -38.50
CA PRO A 192 -11.52 -2.51 -38.37
C PRO A 192 -10.57 -3.45 -39.12
N ASN A 193 -9.72 -2.90 -39.99
CA ASN A 193 -8.69 -3.66 -40.70
C ASN A 193 -7.39 -3.60 -39.90
N THR A 194 -7.32 -4.41 -38.84
CA THR A 194 -6.24 -4.37 -37.86
C THR A 194 -4.87 -4.67 -38.46
N ILE A 195 -3.83 -4.03 -37.90
CA ILE A 195 -2.45 -4.35 -38.22
C ILE A 195 -2.18 -5.86 -38.04
N ASN A 196 -1.61 -6.49 -39.08
CA ASN A 196 -1.15 -7.86 -38.99
C ASN A 196 0.34 -7.91 -38.63
N ILE A 197 0.67 -8.55 -37.52
CA ILE A 197 2.04 -8.64 -37.02
C ILE A 197 2.74 -9.79 -37.74
N VAL A 198 3.76 -9.45 -38.53
CA VAL A 198 4.55 -10.42 -39.31
C VAL A 198 5.81 -10.79 -38.53
N TYR A 199 5.93 -12.05 -38.14
CA TYR A 199 7.07 -12.63 -37.43
C TYR A 199 8.17 -13.10 -38.39
N ASP A 200 9.25 -13.66 -37.85
CA ASP A 200 10.31 -14.27 -38.66
C ASP A 200 9.75 -15.38 -39.56
N GLU A 201 10.34 -15.61 -40.74
CA GLU A 201 9.84 -16.59 -41.72
C GLU A 201 9.64 -18.01 -41.13
N LEU A 202 10.52 -18.42 -40.21
CA LEU A 202 10.41 -19.71 -39.53
C LEU A 202 9.18 -19.79 -38.64
N ILE A 203 8.86 -18.69 -37.93
CA ILE A 203 7.69 -18.59 -37.06
C ILE A 203 6.42 -18.50 -37.91
N GLU A 204 6.43 -17.77 -39.02
CA GLU A 204 5.27 -17.71 -39.93
C GLU A 204 4.94 -19.06 -40.56
N LYS A 205 5.96 -19.83 -40.98
CA LYS A 205 5.76 -21.21 -41.47
C LYS A 205 5.14 -22.10 -40.39
N ALA A 206 5.65 -22.01 -39.16
CA ALA A 206 5.09 -22.72 -38.01
C ALA A 206 3.63 -22.32 -37.72
N LEU A 207 3.33 -21.02 -37.73
CA LEU A 207 1.99 -20.48 -37.49
C LEU A 207 1.00 -20.93 -38.55
N SER A 208 1.35 -20.86 -39.84
CA SER A 208 0.44 -21.23 -40.93
C SER A 208 -0.09 -22.66 -40.82
N LYS A 209 0.77 -23.62 -40.46
CA LYS A 209 0.38 -25.03 -40.26
C LYS A 209 -0.62 -25.20 -39.11
N VAL A 210 -0.32 -24.60 -37.96
CA VAL A 210 -1.19 -24.73 -36.77
C VAL A 210 -2.48 -23.94 -36.96
N GLU A 211 -2.43 -22.78 -37.62
CA GLU A 211 -3.60 -21.95 -37.93
C GLU A 211 -4.62 -22.70 -38.79
N GLU A 212 -4.18 -23.42 -39.82
CA GLU A 212 -5.06 -24.25 -40.66
C GLU A 212 -5.75 -25.36 -39.85
N ALA A 213 -5.01 -26.04 -38.97
CA ALA A 213 -5.57 -27.08 -38.09
C ALA A 213 -6.61 -26.49 -37.13
N VAL A 214 -6.33 -25.33 -36.54
CA VAL A 214 -7.18 -24.65 -35.56
C VAL A 214 -8.44 -24.04 -36.18
N LYS A 215 -8.35 -23.51 -37.41
CA LYS A 215 -9.46 -22.83 -38.09
C LYS A 215 -10.67 -23.73 -38.28
N SER A 216 -10.46 -25.03 -38.48
CA SER A 216 -11.53 -26.03 -38.60
C SER A 216 -12.29 -26.27 -37.29
N LEU A 217 -11.65 -26.01 -36.14
CA LEU A 217 -12.18 -26.27 -34.79
C LEU A 217 -12.85 -25.05 -34.16
N LEU A 218 -12.46 -23.85 -34.58
CA LEU A 218 -12.99 -22.60 -34.06
C LEU A 218 -14.20 -22.14 -34.87
N GLN A 219 -15.40 -22.27 -34.29
CA GLN A 219 -16.64 -21.68 -34.81
C GLN A 219 -16.65 -20.14 -34.67
N ASP A 220 -15.63 -19.45 -35.18
CA ASP A 220 -15.42 -17.99 -35.09
C ASP A 220 -15.37 -17.39 -33.67
N LYS A 221 -15.22 -18.23 -32.64
CA LYS A 221 -15.20 -17.79 -31.23
C LYS A 221 -13.92 -17.06 -30.82
N LEU A 222 -12.80 -17.35 -31.48
CA LEU A 222 -11.46 -16.82 -31.17
C LEU A 222 -10.68 -16.60 -32.47
N ASN A 223 -9.68 -15.71 -32.43
CA ASN A 223 -8.76 -15.52 -33.55
C ASN A 223 -7.88 -16.78 -33.74
N PRO A 224 -7.96 -17.48 -34.90
CA PRO A 224 -7.19 -18.71 -35.16
C PRO A 224 -5.68 -18.50 -35.07
N ARG A 225 -5.18 -17.37 -35.59
CA ARG A 225 -3.75 -17.04 -35.62
C ARG A 225 -3.19 -16.83 -34.22
N TRP A 226 -3.93 -16.13 -33.36
CA TRP A 226 -3.54 -15.93 -31.97
C TRP A 226 -3.54 -17.24 -31.17
N LEU A 227 -4.56 -18.09 -31.39
CA LEU A 227 -4.62 -19.38 -30.72
C LEU A 227 -3.46 -20.30 -31.16
N ALA A 228 -3.12 -20.31 -32.45
CA ALA A 228 -1.96 -21.03 -32.96
C ALA A 228 -0.66 -20.59 -32.28
N LEU A 229 -0.44 -19.28 -32.12
CA LEU A 229 0.71 -18.73 -31.42
C LEU A 229 0.78 -19.20 -29.95
N LYS A 230 -0.36 -19.24 -29.25
CA LYS A 230 -0.43 -19.70 -27.85
C LYS A 230 -0.31 -21.21 -27.69
N LEU A 231 -0.78 -21.99 -28.66
CA LEU A 231 -0.56 -23.43 -28.70
C LEU A 231 0.92 -23.74 -28.88
N ILE A 232 1.64 -23.02 -29.75
CA ILE A 232 3.09 -23.22 -29.93
C ILE A 232 3.85 -22.84 -28.64
N GLU A 233 3.51 -21.70 -28.02
CA GLU A 233 4.11 -21.22 -26.75
C GLU A 233 3.91 -22.19 -25.57
N GLY A 234 2.77 -22.87 -25.49
CA GLY A 234 2.56 -23.97 -24.53
C GLY A 234 2.25 -23.55 -23.09
N ASP A 235 1.65 -22.37 -22.87
CA ASP A 235 1.16 -21.96 -21.54
C ASP A 235 -0.01 -22.85 -21.07
N LYS A 236 0.29 -23.80 -20.19
CA LYS A 236 -0.67 -24.77 -19.64
C LYS A 236 -1.89 -24.11 -18.99
N LYS A 237 -1.72 -22.97 -18.30
CA LYS A 237 -2.83 -22.30 -17.61
C LYS A 237 -3.78 -21.66 -18.62
N LEU A 238 -3.23 -20.98 -19.61
CA LEU A 238 -4.01 -20.38 -20.68
C LEU A 238 -4.77 -21.45 -21.48
N LEU A 239 -4.12 -22.56 -21.80
CA LEU A 239 -4.77 -23.66 -22.51
C LEU A 239 -5.95 -24.24 -21.71
N ALA A 240 -5.82 -24.39 -20.40
CA ALA A 240 -6.94 -24.80 -19.54
C ALA A 240 -8.11 -23.80 -19.59
N SER A 241 -7.84 -22.49 -19.53
CA SER A 241 -8.88 -21.46 -19.67
C SER A 241 -9.56 -21.48 -21.04
N ILE A 242 -8.79 -21.69 -22.12
CA ILE A 242 -9.32 -21.80 -23.49
C ILE A 242 -10.23 -23.03 -23.62
N ASN A 243 -9.80 -24.19 -23.11
CA ASN A 243 -10.61 -25.42 -23.16
C ASN A 243 -11.95 -25.25 -22.43
N ASN A 244 -11.92 -24.62 -21.24
CA ASN A 244 -13.13 -24.30 -20.49
C ASN A 244 -14.05 -23.34 -21.25
N TYR A 245 -13.48 -22.32 -21.93
CA TYR A 245 -14.27 -21.37 -22.70
C TYR A 245 -14.91 -21.99 -23.95
N LEU A 246 -14.16 -22.85 -24.65
CA LEU A 246 -14.66 -23.52 -25.85
C LEU A 246 -15.65 -24.65 -25.52
N ASN A 247 -15.71 -25.10 -24.26
CA ASN A 247 -16.37 -26.35 -23.84
C ASN A 247 -15.86 -27.56 -24.65
N PHE A 248 -14.60 -27.51 -25.05
CA PHE A 248 -13.96 -28.47 -25.94
C PHE A 248 -12.47 -28.53 -25.61
N ASN A 249 -11.92 -29.74 -25.48
CA ASN A 249 -10.55 -29.92 -25.07
C ASN A 249 -9.62 -29.98 -26.29
N LEU A 250 -9.02 -28.84 -26.65
CA LEU A 250 -8.05 -28.76 -27.75
C LEU A 250 -6.81 -29.62 -27.49
N THR A 251 -6.51 -29.91 -26.22
CA THR A 251 -5.38 -30.75 -25.81
C THR A 251 -5.68 -32.25 -25.82
N GLU A 252 -6.86 -32.67 -26.30
CA GLU A 252 -7.22 -34.08 -26.53
C GLU A 252 -7.41 -34.41 -28.02
N GLU A 253 -7.33 -33.41 -28.91
CA GLU A 253 -7.43 -33.61 -30.37
C GLU A 253 -6.09 -34.09 -30.95
N ASP A 254 -6.02 -35.39 -31.26
CA ASP A 254 -4.80 -36.06 -31.73
C ASP A 254 -4.15 -35.37 -32.93
N ASN A 255 -4.95 -34.90 -33.90
CA ASN A 255 -4.44 -34.24 -35.10
C ASN A 255 -3.77 -32.89 -34.78
N LEU A 256 -4.41 -32.08 -33.91
CA LEU A 256 -3.87 -30.78 -33.51
C LEU A 256 -2.61 -30.93 -32.66
N ILE A 257 -2.60 -31.89 -31.72
CA ILE A 257 -1.43 -32.15 -30.86
C ILE A 257 -0.25 -32.61 -31.71
N LYS A 258 -0.49 -33.47 -32.70
CA LYS A 258 0.56 -33.95 -33.61
C LYS A 258 1.17 -32.80 -34.40
N GLU A 259 0.35 -31.95 -35.01
CA GLU A 259 0.82 -30.76 -35.74
C GLU A 259 1.60 -29.78 -34.84
N VAL A 260 1.10 -29.48 -33.63
CA VAL A 260 1.78 -28.60 -32.68
C VAL A 260 3.14 -29.19 -32.24
N ASN A 261 3.20 -30.50 -32.00
CA ASN A 261 4.44 -31.16 -31.61
C ASN A 261 5.45 -31.23 -32.76
N GLU A 262 5.00 -31.50 -33.99
CA GLU A 262 5.85 -31.46 -35.19
C GLU A 262 6.43 -30.05 -35.42
N VAL A 263 5.60 -29.01 -35.26
CA VAL A 263 6.05 -27.61 -35.35
C VAL A 263 7.04 -27.25 -34.24
N ARG A 264 6.81 -27.69 -33.00
CA ARG A 264 7.76 -27.49 -31.91
C ARG A 264 9.08 -28.22 -32.14
N ALA A 265 9.04 -29.44 -32.69
CA ALA A 265 10.24 -30.18 -33.06
C ALA A 265 11.03 -29.45 -34.15
N PHE A 266 10.35 -28.98 -35.20
CA PHE A 266 10.95 -28.17 -36.27
C PHE A 266 11.61 -26.89 -35.73
N LEU A 267 10.96 -26.17 -34.81
CA LEU A 267 11.54 -24.97 -34.20
C LEU A 267 12.77 -25.32 -33.32
N ASN A 268 12.70 -26.41 -32.55
CA ASN A 268 13.81 -26.88 -31.73
C ASN A 268 15.03 -27.28 -32.58
N GLU A 269 14.84 -27.95 -33.73
CA GLU A 269 15.92 -28.25 -34.67
C GLU A 269 16.63 -26.99 -35.18
N GLN A 270 15.88 -25.89 -35.33
CA GLN A 270 16.41 -24.57 -35.69
C GLN A 270 16.94 -23.77 -34.48
N LYS A 271 17.12 -24.41 -33.31
CA LYS A 271 17.57 -23.80 -32.04
C LYS A 271 16.62 -22.71 -31.51
N ILE A 272 15.34 -22.82 -31.80
CA ILE A 272 14.28 -21.98 -31.24
C ILE A 272 13.49 -22.84 -30.25
N ASP A 273 13.91 -22.83 -29.00
CA ASP A 273 13.16 -23.43 -27.91
C ASP A 273 12.02 -22.51 -27.43
N SER A 274 11.22 -22.96 -26.46
CA SER A 274 10.04 -22.23 -25.99
C SER A 274 10.35 -20.83 -25.45
N ASP A 275 11.48 -20.67 -24.74
CA ASP A 275 11.88 -19.38 -24.18
C ASP A 275 12.37 -18.44 -25.30
N THR A 276 13.22 -18.93 -26.22
CA THR A 276 13.67 -18.15 -27.38
C THR A 276 12.51 -17.77 -28.30
N PHE A 277 11.51 -18.65 -28.45
CA PHE A 277 10.29 -18.37 -29.20
C PHE A 277 9.51 -17.19 -28.60
N ARG A 278 9.31 -17.20 -27.28
CA ARG A 278 8.66 -16.11 -26.55
C ARG A 278 9.44 -14.80 -26.67
N ASP A 279 10.75 -14.85 -26.51
CA ASP A 279 11.63 -13.68 -26.64
C ASP A 279 11.55 -13.07 -28.04
N LYS A 280 11.53 -13.90 -29.09
CA LYS A 280 11.37 -13.43 -30.47
C LYS A 280 10.02 -12.73 -30.71
N ILE A 281 8.94 -13.27 -30.17
CA ILE A 281 7.60 -12.64 -30.25
C ILE A 281 7.64 -11.27 -29.57
N VAL A 282 8.13 -11.21 -28.32
CA VAL A 282 8.20 -9.96 -27.55
C VAL A 282 9.09 -8.93 -28.26
N CYS A 283 10.27 -9.34 -28.74
CA CYS A 283 11.16 -8.48 -29.51
C CYS A 283 10.46 -7.90 -30.75
N LYS A 284 9.67 -8.71 -31.46
CA LYS A 284 8.95 -8.24 -32.64
C LYS A 284 7.87 -7.22 -32.28
N LEU A 285 7.09 -7.46 -31.23
CA LEU A 285 6.08 -6.52 -30.73
C LEU A 285 6.70 -5.18 -30.33
N VAL A 286 7.81 -5.22 -29.56
CA VAL A 286 8.53 -4.01 -29.14
C VAL A 286 9.10 -3.24 -30.34
N SER A 287 9.74 -3.94 -31.29
CA SER A 287 10.28 -3.28 -32.49
C SER A 287 9.19 -2.66 -33.38
N THR A 288 8.00 -3.26 -33.41
CA THR A 288 6.85 -2.73 -34.15
C THR A 288 6.30 -1.48 -33.47
N ALA A 289 6.15 -1.52 -32.15
CA ALA A 289 5.80 -0.35 -31.34
C ALA A 289 6.79 0.80 -31.52
N GLU A 290 8.10 0.52 -31.54
CA GLU A 290 9.14 1.52 -31.78
C GLU A 290 9.02 2.17 -33.17
N LYS A 291 8.78 1.37 -34.23
CA LYS A 291 8.60 1.88 -35.60
C LYS A 291 7.37 2.79 -35.71
N ILE A 292 6.24 2.38 -35.13
CA ILE A 292 5.02 3.19 -35.10
C ILE A 292 5.29 4.49 -34.33
N ASN A 293 5.91 4.40 -33.16
CA ASN A 293 6.23 5.57 -32.32
C ASN A 293 7.12 6.59 -33.06
N LYS A 294 8.16 6.13 -33.76
CA LYS A 294 9.04 7.01 -34.56
C LYS A 294 8.32 7.77 -35.67
N THR A 295 7.26 7.17 -36.22
CA THR A 295 6.50 7.77 -37.33
C THR A 295 5.45 8.77 -36.81
N VAL A 296 4.84 8.45 -35.67
CA VAL A 296 3.65 9.14 -35.15
C VAL A 296 3.98 10.25 -34.15
N VAL A 297 5.09 10.13 -33.42
CA VAL A 297 5.43 11.04 -32.33
C VAL A 297 6.56 11.98 -32.73
N SER A 298 6.30 13.28 -32.57
CA SER A 298 7.30 14.35 -32.73
C SER A 298 7.53 15.06 -31.41
N VAL A 299 8.79 15.23 -31.03
CA VAL A 299 9.18 15.86 -29.75
C VAL A 299 9.90 17.17 -30.05
N LYS A 300 9.31 18.31 -29.65
CA LYS A 300 9.91 19.64 -29.87
C LYS A 300 11.14 19.92 -29.00
N ASN A 301 11.32 19.17 -27.91
CA ASN A 301 12.42 19.37 -26.96
C ASN A 301 12.94 18.02 -26.45
N GLU A 302 14.06 17.53 -27.01
CA GLU A 302 14.69 16.26 -26.61
C GLU A 302 15.13 16.22 -25.14
N HIS A 303 15.27 17.38 -24.48
CA HIS A 303 15.75 17.50 -23.11
C HIS A 303 14.66 17.85 -22.08
N TYR A 304 13.38 17.61 -22.39
CA TYR A 304 12.27 17.94 -21.48
C TYR A 304 12.38 17.29 -20.08
N ASN A 305 13.06 16.15 -19.96
CA ASN A 305 13.33 15.43 -18.69
C ASN A 305 14.66 15.79 -18.02
N SER A 306 15.37 16.83 -18.47
CA SER A 306 16.73 17.13 -17.98
C SER A 306 16.78 17.55 -16.50
N THR A 307 15.78 18.29 -16.00
CA THR A 307 15.64 18.64 -14.58
C THR A 307 15.37 17.41 -13.72
N ASP A 308 14.42 16.56 -14.13
CA ASP A 308 14.06 15.33 -13.41
C ASP A 308 15.27 14.39 -13.33
N ARG A 309 16.00 14.22 -14.45
CA ARG A 309 17.25 13.45 -14.49
C ARG A 309 18.34 14.03 -13.59
N LYS A 310 18.47 15.35 -13.49
CA LYS A 310 19.43 16.00 -12.58
C LYS A 310 19.07 15.75 -11.12
N ILE A 311 17.79 15.87 -10.76
CA ILE A 311 17.30 15.62 -9.40
C ILE A 311 17.48 14.14 -9.05
N ASP A 312 17.03 13.24 -9.91
CA ASP A 312 17.13 11.79 -9.70
C ASP A 312 18.60 11.35 -9.61
N LYS A 313 19.55 12.00 -10.32
CA LYS A 313 20.99 11.72 -10.18
C LYS A 313 21.49 11.87 -8.73
N TYR A 314 20.94 12.81 -7.95
CA TYR A 314 21.30 12.95 -6.54
C TYR A 314 20.44 12.04 -5.66
N LEU A 315 19.11 12.09 -5.84
CA LEU A 315 18.15 11.40 -4.98
C LEU A 315 18.22 9.87 -5.09
N THR A 316 18.65 9.34 -6.23
CA THR A 316 18.79 7.88 -6.46
C THR A 316 20.25 7.41 -6.43
N SER A 317 21.20 8.31 -6.13
CA SER A 317 22.60 7.91 -6.05
C SER A 317 22.87 6.98 -4.88
N LYS A 318 23.78 6.02 -5.06
CA LYS A 318 24.21 5.11 -3.98
C LYS A 318 24.82 5.83 -2.78
N LYS A 319 25.45 7.01 -3.00
CA LYS A 319 26.15 7.77 -1.95
C LYS A 319 25.25 8.82 -1.28
N PHE A 320 24.44 9.56 -2.03
CA PHE A 320 23.61 10.65 -1.48
C PHE A 320 22.14 10.27 -1.28
N GLY A 321 21.63 9.22 -1.94
CA GLY A 321 20.21 8.86 -1.87
C GLY A 321 19.72 8.53 -0.45
N ILE A 322 20.45 7.65 0.26
CA ILE A 322 20.09 7.26 1.65
C ILE A 322 20.27 8.44 2.64
N PRO A 323 21.40 9.19 2.64
CA PRO A 323 21.54 10.36 3.49
C PRO A 323 20.47 11.43 3.27
N ILE A 324 20.14 11.74 2.00
CA ILE A 324 19.08 12.72 1.69
C ILE A 324 17.72 12.22 2.18
N MET A 325 17.44 10.92 2.05
CA MET A 325 16.22 10.31 2.57
C MET A 325 16.12 10.43 4.10
N ILE A 326 17.19 10.12 4.83
CA ILE A 326 17.21 10.27 6.29
C ILE A 326 17.04 11.73 6.69
N LEU A 327 17.73 12.65 6.00
CA LEU A 327 17.62 14.09 6.26
C LEU A 327 16.19 14.59 6.03
N LEU A 328 15.57 14.23 4.90
CA LEU A 328 14.22 14.64 4.56
C LEU A 328 13.20 14.08 5.55
N LEU A 329 13.33 12.81 5.93
CA LEU A 329 12.49 12.21 6.97
C LEU A 329 12.69 12.92 8.33
N GLY A 330 13.93 13.28 8.67
CA GLY A 330 14.26 14.07 9.86
C GLY A 330 13.59 15.45 9.86
N VAL A 331 13.58 16.15 8.72
CA VAL A 331 12.88 17.43 8.56
C VAL A 331 11.36 17.25 8.75
N VAL A 332 10.77 16.21 8.17
CA VAL A 332 9.34 15.91 8.34
C VAL A 332 9.00 15.66 9.81
N PHE A 333 9.82 14.88 10.53
CA PHE A 333 9.62 14.66 11.96
C PHE A 333 9.79 15.91 12.78
N TRP A 334 10.82 16.71 12.51
CA TRP A 334 11.07 17.94 13.22
C TRP A 334 9.89 18.91 13.07
N LEU A 335 9.37 19.07 11.84
CA LEU A 335 8.17 19.86 11.57
C LEU A 335 6.93 19.27 12.27
N THR A 336 6.79 17.95 12.27
CA THR A 336 5.65 17.26 12.90
C THR A 336 5.65 17.46 14.42
N ILE A 337 6.76 17.21 15.10
CA ILE A 337 6.87 17.28 16.56
C ILE A 337 6.76 18.73 17.02
N THR A 338 7.60 19.62 16.47
CA THR A 338 7.62 21.03 16.87
C THR A 338 6.29 21.71 16.53
N GLY A 339 5.72 21.40 15.36
CA GLY A 339 4.44 21.95 14.93
C GLY A 339 3.24 21.39 15.68
N ALA A 340 3.33 20.17 16.23
CA ALA A 340 2.24 19.54 16.97
C ALA A 340 2.12 20.00 18.42
N ASN A 341 3.20 20.49 19.05
CA ASN A 341 3.18 20.90 20.46
C ASN A 341 2.09 21.95 20.73
N ILE A 342 2.07 23.04 19.94
CA ILE A 342 1.12 24.15 20.15
C ILE A 342 -0.35 23.69 20.01
N PRO A 343 -0.77 23.01 18.91
CA PRO A 343 -2.14 22.52 18.84
C PRO A 343 -2.49 21.46 19.88
N SER A 344 -1.53 20.64 20.31
CA SER A 344 -1.76 19.62 21.35
C SER A 344 -2.09 20.28 22.69
N GLU A 345 -1.36 21.32 23.08
CA GLU A 345 -1.62 22.11 24.29
C GLU A 345 -3.00 22.80 24.25
N ILE A 346 -3.38 23.37 23.09
CA ILE A 346 -4.69 24.01 22.91
C ILE A 346 -5.82 22.98 23.09
N ILE A 347 -5.70 21.81 22.47
CA ILE A 347 -6.70 20.74 22.58
C ILE A 347 -6.74 20.19 24.01
N ALA A 348 -5.59 19.95 24.63
CA ALA A 348 -5.49 19.50 26.02
C ALA A 348 -6.19 20.48 26.97
N THR A 349 -5.88 21.77 26.86
CA THR A 349 -6.49 22.82 27.69
C THR A 349 -8.02 22.83 27.54
N GLY A 350 -8.52 22.73 26.30
CA GLY A 350 -9.96 22.70 26.04
C GLY A 350 -10.65 21.44 26.58
N LEU A 351 -10.05 20.27 26.39
CA LEU A 351 -10.62 18.99 26.85
C LEU A 351 -10.55 18.86 28.37
N PHE A 352 -9.45 19.26 29.01
CA PHE A 352 -9.35 19.23 30.47
C PHE A 352 -10.23 20.30 31.13
N TRP A 353 -10.42 21.47 30.52
CA TRP A 353 -11.43 22.42 30.97
C TRP A 353 -12.84 21.83 30.95
N PHE A 354 -13.17 21.05 29.92
CA PHE A 354 -14.46 20.34 29.86
C PHE A 354 -14.55 19.22 30.90
N GLN A 355 -13.44 18.52 31.21
CA GLN A 355 -13.36 17.54 32.29
C GLN A 355 -13.75 18.15 33.64
N ASP A 356 -13.27 19.36 33.93
CA ASP A 356 -13.56 20.05 35.19
C ASP A 356 -15.05 20.39 35.28
N ARG A 357 -15.66 20.87 34.19
CA ARG A 357 -17.11 21.11 34.12
C ARG A 357 -17.93 19.83 34.27
N LEU A 358 -17.44 18.73 33.72
CA LEU A 358 -18.07 17.42 33.89
C LEU A 358 -17.98 16.97 35.36
N THR A 359 -16.86 17.26 36.03
CA THR A 359 -16.69 16.99 37.46
C THR A 359 -17.66 17.82 38.31
N ASP A 360 -17.80 19.11 38.03
CA ASP A 360 -18.79 19.98 38.69
C ASP A 360 -20.22 19.47 38.47
N PHE A 361 -20.53 18.97 37.28
CA PHE A 361 -21.84 18.41 36.97
C PHE A 361 -22.14 17.12 37.74
N PHE A 362 -21.17 16.19 37.82
CA PHE A 362 -21.32 14.94 38.57
C PHE A 362 -21.41 15.16 40.08
N THR A 363 -20.68 16.16 40.60
CA THR A 363 -20.76 16.55 42.01
C THR A 363 -22.08 17.24 42.33
N TRP A 364 -22.59 18.11 41.44
CA TRP A 364 -23.94 18.69 41.56
C TRP A 364 -25.04 17.63 41.57
N LEU A 365 -24.92 16.58 40.76
CA LEU A 365 -25.85 15.44 40.75
C LEU A 365 -25.76 14.55 41.99
N GLY A 366 -24.79 14.76 42.89
CA GLY A 366 -24.58 13.91 44.07
C GLY A 366 -24.17 12.47 43.72
N THR A 367 -23.51 12.28 42.57
CA THR A 367 -23.12 10.93 42.12
C THR A 367 -22.08 10.30 43.04
N PRO A 368 -22.10 8.96 43.25
CA PRO A 368 -21.09 8.28 44.06
C PRO A 368 -19.66 8.49 43.51
N PRO A 369 -18.64 8.66 44.38
CA PRO A 369 -17.26 8.93 43.95
C PRO A 369 -16.67 7.90 42.98
N TRP A 370 -17.07 6.64 43.09
CA TRP A 370 -16.59 5.59 42.20
C TRP A 370 -17.15 5.71 40.77
N VAL A 371 -18.35 6.27 40.60
CA VAL A 371 -18.97 6.51 39.28
C VAL A 371 -18.27 7.67 38.58
N HIS A 372 -18.05 8.77 39.30
CA HIS A 372 -17.25 9.90 38.82
C HIS A 372 -15.83 9.47 38.47
N GLY A 373 -15.20 8.69 39.36
CA GLY A 373 -13.86 8.15 39.16
C GLY A 373 -13.74 7.32 37.87
N LEU A 374 -14.63 6.35 37.67
CA LEU A 374 -14.62 5.52 36.46
C LEU A 374 -14.85 6.34 35.18
N LEU A 375 -15.95 7.12 35.13
CA LEU A 375 -16.40 7.75 33.90
C LEU A 375 -15.58 9.00 33.54
N VAL A 376 -15.25 9.83 34.53
CA VAL A 376 -14.56 11.11 34.32
C VAL A 376 -13.05 10.92 34.46
N MET A 377 -12.59 10.43 35.61
CA MET A 377 -11.14 10.32 35.89
C MET A 377 -10.46 9.14 35.19
N GLY A 378 -11.21 8.10 34.83
CA GLY A 378 -10.74 6.97 34.03
C GLY A 378 -11.02 7.18 32.54
N MET A 379 -12.25 6.91 32.11
CA MET A 379 -12.62 6.89 30.69
C MET A 379 -12.40 8.23 29.97
N TYR A 380 -12.96 9.33 30.47
CA TYR A 380 -12.83 10.64 29.82
C TYR A 380 -11.39 11.15 29.84
N ARG A 381 -10.72 11.12 31.00
CA ARG A 381 -9.33 11.60 31.14
C ARG A 381 -8.35 10.85 30.23
N THR A 382 -8.45 9.52 30.14
CA THR A 382 -7.63 8.72 29.20
C THR A 382 -7.94 9.09 27.75
N LEU A 383 -9.22 9.26 27.39
CA LEU A 383 -9.61 9.66 26.05
C LEU A 383 -9.11 11.07 25.70
N ALA A 384 -9.25 12.03 26.61
CA ALA A 384 -8.76 13.40 26.45
C ALA A 384 -7.26 13.45 26.25
N TRP A 385 -6.50 12.65 27.01
CA TRP A 385 -5.05 12.50 26.83
C TRP A 385 -4.69 11.97 25.45
N VAL A 386 -5.28 10.82 25.06
CA VAL A 386 -5.01 10.18 23.76
C VAL A 386 -5.35 11.12 22.61
N VAL A 387 -6.50 11.79 22.64
CA VAL A 387 -6.91 12.73 21.59
C VAL A 387 -5.95 13.91 21.51
N SER A 388 -5.59 14.52 22.65
CA SER A 388 -4.70 15.69 22.69
C SER A 388 -3.31 15.39 22.14
N VAL A 389 -2.73 14.25 22.51
CA VAL A 389 -1.34 13.90 22.16
C VAL A 389 -1.23 13.28 20.77
N MET A 390 -2.21 12.48 20.35
CA MET A 390 -2.14 11.71 19.10
C MET A 390 -2.60 12.50 17.86
N LEU A 391 -3.65 13.32 17.99
CA LEU A 391 -4.31 13.95 16.84
C LEU A 391 -3.41 14.96 16.11
N PRO A 392 -2.76 15.95 16.77
CA PRO A 392 -2.00 16.98 16.05
C PRO A 392 -0.78 16.47 15.28
N PRO A 393 0.08 15.59 15.84
CA PRO A 393 1.18 15.01 15.07
C PRO A 393 0.69 14.27 13.83
N MET A 394 -0.40 13.51 13.92
CA MET A 394 -0.95 12.80 12.76
C MET A 394 -1.55 13.76 11.72
N ALA A 395 -2.23 14.82 12.17
CA ALA A 395 -2.80 15.85 11.32
C ALA A 395 -1.74 16.63 10.54
N ILE A 396 -0.50 16.71 11.03
CA ILE A 396 0.63 17.35 10.32
C ILE A 396 1.39 16.33 9.47
N PHE A 397 1.69 15.15 10.04
CA PHE A 397 2.49 14.12 9.39
C PHE A 397 1.85 13.60 8.09
N PHE A 398 0.56 13.25 8.11
CA PHE A 398 -0.06 12.64 6.93
C PHE A 398 -0.17 13.60 5.74
N PRO A 399 -0.56 14.89 5.89
CA PRO A 399 -0.48 15.84 4.78
C PRO A 399 0.93 16.02 4.22
N LEU A 400 1.96 16.17 5.07
CA LEU A 400 3.36 16.28 4.62
C LEU A 400 3.79 15.03 3.85
N PHE A 401 3.45 13.85 4.35
CA PHE A 401 3.77 12.59 3.69
C PHE A 401 3.03 12.44 2.35
N THR A 402 1.75 12.81 2.29
CA THR A 402 0.96 12.79 1.05
C THR A 402 1.50 13.81 0.02
N LEU A 403 2.02 14.94 0.48
CA LEU A 403 2.70 15.91 -0.38
C LEU A 403 3.96 15.30 -1.03
N LEU A 404 4.76 14.57 -0.24
CA LEU A 404 5.95 13.86 -0.74
C LEU A 404 5.60 12.72 -1.70
N GLU A 405 4.46 12.06 -1.46
CA GLU A 405 3.89 11.04 -2.35
C GLU A 405 3.52 11.64 -3.71
N ASP A 406 2.73 12.72 -3.73
CA ASP A 406 2.27 13.41 -4.95
C ASP A 406 3.40 14.10 -5.71
N LEU A 407 4.44 14.57 -5.01
CA LEU A 407 5.67 15.08 -5.63
C LEU A 407 6.43 13.97 -6.37
N GLY A 408 6.19 12.69 -6.06
CA GLY A 408 6.89 11.55 -6.65
C GLY A 408 8.18 11.17 -5.93
N TYR A 409 8.45 11.71 -4.74
CA TYR A 409 9.66 11.39 -3.97
C TYR A 409 9.63 9.97 -3.39
N LEU A 410 8.47 9.54 -2.87
CA LEU A 410 8.31 8.23 -2.23
C LEU A 410 8.74 7.05 -3.14
N PRO A 411 8.34 6.95 -4.41
CA PRO A 411 8.87 5.93 -5.32
C PRO A 411 10.40 5.85 -5.40
N ARG A 412 11.12 6.98 -5.28
CA ARG A 412 12.60 6.98 -5.24
C ARG A 412 13.13 6.41 -3.92
N VAL A 413 12.44 6.67 -2.81
CA VAL A 413 12.76 6.05 -1.51
C VAL A 413 12.63 4.53 -1.58
N ALA A 414 11.54 4.03 -2.18
CA ALA A 414 11.35 2.60 -2.41
C ALA A 414 12.47 2.01 -3.26
N PHE A 415 12.87 2.69 -4.35
CA PHE A 415 13.98 2.27 -5.20
C PHE A 415 15.33 2.22 -4.46
N ASN A 416 15.65 3.24 -3.65
CA ASN A 416 16.89 3.29 -2.88
C ASN A 416 17.02 2.13 -1.88
N LEU A 417 15.90 1.69 -1.31
CA LEU A 417 15.85 0.63 -0.31
C LEU A 417 15.59 -0.76 -0.89
N ASP A 418 15.22 -0.87 -2.17
CA ASP A 418 14.83 -2.13 -2.81
C ASP A 418 15.92 -3.20 -2.69
N ASN A 419 17.19 -2.85 -2.88
CA ASN A 419 18.30 -3.79 -2.74
C ASN A 419 18.37 -4.42 -1.33
N PHE A 420 18.02 -3.67 -0.27
CA PHE A 420 18.02 -4.20 1.09
C PHE A 420 16.81 -5.11 1.35
N PHE A 421 15.63 -4.73 0.86
CA PHE A 421 14.43 -5.57 0.96
C PHE A 421 14.55 -6.85 0.14
N LYS A 422 15.13 -6.79 -1.07
CA LYS A 422 15.37 -7.95 -1.92
C LYS A 422 16.29 -8.97 -1.23
N LYS A 423 17.34 -8.51 -0.53
CA LYS A 423 18.20 -9.37 0.31
C LYS A 423 17.45 -10.03 1.49
N ALA A 424 16.36 -9.42 1.94
CA ALA A 424 15.45 -9.98 2.94
C ALA A 424 14.29 -10.80 2.32
N CYS A 425 14.33 -11.08 1.02
CA CYS A 425 13.26 -11.74 0.26
C CYS A 425 11.91 -10.99 0.35
N ALA A 426 11.98 -9.66 0.30
CA ALA A 426 10.84 -8.74 0.29
C ALA A 426 10.98 -7.69 -0.83
N CYS A 427 9.97 -6.84 -0.97
CA CYS A 427 9.86 -5.84 -2.03
C CYS A 427 10.18 -4.43 -1.54
N GLY A 428 10.85 -3.59 -2.35
CA GLY A 428 11.12 -2.19 -2.03
C GLY A 428 9.88 -1.34 -1.69
N LYS A 429 8.69 -1.72 -2.17
CA LYS A 429 7.41 -1.09 -1.78
C LYS A 429 7.17 -1.13 -0.26
N GLN A 430 7.74 -2.11 0.46
CA GLN A 430 7.65 -2.21 1.92
C GLN A 430 8.24 -0.97 2.62
N ALA A 431 9.27 -0.34 2.04
CA ALA A 431 9.83 0.91 2.57
C ALA A 431 8.78 2.02 2.69
N LEU A 432 7.86 2.12 1.72
CA LEU A 432 6.79 3.12 1.72
C LEU A 432 5.82 2.91 2.88
N THR A 433 5.47 1.65 3.11
CA THR A 433 4.55 1.24 4.19
C THR A 433 5.16 1.47 5.56
N MET A 434 6.48 1.28 5.70
CA MET A 434 7.23 1.61 6.91
C MET A 434 7.29 3.11 7.12
N CYS A 435 7.54 3.90 6.07
CA CYS A 435 7.54 5.34 6.17
C CYS A 435 6.18 5.89 6.64
N MET A 436 5.08 5.29 6.20
CA MET A 436 3.73 5.61 6.68
C MET A 436 3.50 5.15 8.13
N GLY A 437 4.13 4.05 8.55
CA GLY A 437 4.12 3.51 9.92
C GLY A 437 4.69 4.47 10.96
N PHE A 438 5.70 5.26 10.59
CA PHE A 438 6.24 6.31 11.46
C PHE A 438 5.18 7.31 11.93
N GLY A 439 4.18 7.61 11.09
CA GLY A 439 3.02 8.38 11.51
C GLY A 439 2.11 7.56 12.41
N CYS A 440 1.63 6.43 11.89
CA CYS A 440 0.83 5.46 12.63
C CYS A 440 0.99 4.07 12.02
N ASN A 441 1.32 3.05 12.83
CA ASN A 441 1.45 1.67 12.35
C ASN A 441 0.14 1.15 11.72
N ALA A 442 -1.03 1.56 12.23
CA ALA A 442 -2.32 1.23 11.62
C ALA A 442 -2.44 1.78 10.19
N ALA A 443 -1.99 3.02 9.96
CA ALA A 443 -1.98 3.61 8.62
C ALA A 443 -0.96 2.90 7.71
N GLY A 444 0.23 2.56 8.24
CA GLY A 444 1.24 1.76 7.54
C GLY A 444 0.73 0.41 7.04
N ILE A 445 -0.07 -0.28 7.87
CA ILE A 445 -0.70 -1.57 7.50
C ILE A 445 -1.72 -1.41 6.37
N VAL A 446 -2.56 -0.37 6.40
CA VAL A 446 -3.46 -0.08 5.26
C VAL A 446 -2.64 0.23 4.00
N GLY A 447 -1.50 0.91 4.15
CA GLY A 447 -0.55 1.17 3.08
C GLY A 447 0.04 -0.09 2.45
N CYS A 448 0.07 -1.24 3.14
CA CYS A 448 0.58 -2.50 2.58
C CYS A 448 -0.19 -3.00 1.36
N ARG A 449 -1.39 -2.45 1.06
CA ARG A 449 -2.16 -2.75 -0.16
C ARG A 449 -1.41 -2.47 -1.47
N ILE A 450 -0.40 -1.60 -1.45
CA ILE A 450 0.43 -1.32 -2.62
C ILE A 450 1.33 -2.50 -3.03
N ILE A 451 1.56 -3.46 -2.12
CA ILE A 451 2.42 -4.63 -2.35
C ILE A 451 1.58 -5.70 -3.05
N ASP A 452 1.98 -6.09 -4.25
CA ASP A 452 1.18 -6.95 -5.12
C ASP A 452 1.14 -8.39 -4.58
N SER A 453 2.31 -8.93 -4.19
CA SER A 453 2.42 -10.28 -3.64
C SER A 453 1.72 -10.41 -2.28
N PRO A 454 0.72 -11.31 -2.12
CA PRO A 454 0.02 -11.51 -0.85
C PRO A 454 0.96 -11.93 0.29
N ARG A 455 2.00 -12.70 -0.03
CA ARG A 455 3.01 -13.16 0.92
C ARG A 455 3.86 -11.99 1.43
N GLU A 456 4.41 -11.19 0.52
CA GLU A 456 5.23 -10.02 0.88
C GLU A 456 4.40 -8.97 1.59
N ARG A 457 3.12 -8.83 1.22
CA ARG A 457 2.14 -8.01 1.93
C ARG A 457 1.99 -8.46 3.38
N LEU A 458 1.83 -9.76 3.65
CA LEU A 458 1.77 -10.28 5.03
C LEU A 458 3.05 -10.02 5.82
N ILE A 459 4.23 -10.21 5.20
CA ILE A 459 5.52 -9.90 5.85
C ILE A 459 5.58 -8.41 6.23
N ALA A 460 5.19 -7.52 5.31
CA ALA A 460 5.15 -6.09 5.56
C ALA A 460 4.16 -5.73 6.70
N VAL A 461 2.98 -6.36 6.74
CA VAL A 461 2.00 -6.16 7.81
C VAL A 461 2.53 -6.58 9.18
N ILE A 462 3.21 -7.74 9.27
CA ILE A 462 3.79 -8.23 10.53
C ILE A 462 4.95 -7.35 10.99
N THR A 463 5.80 -6.91 10.07
CA THR A 463 7.05 -6.21 10.39
C THR A 463 6.91 -4.69 10.51
N ASN A 464 5.78 -4.10 10.08
CA ASN A 464 5.54 -2.65 10.19
C ASN A 464 5.72 -2.12 11.62
N ASN A 465 5.37 -2.92 12.62
CA ASN A 465 5.42 -2.54 14.04
C ASN A 465 6.83 -2.36 14.62
N PHE A 466 7.89 -2.82 13.94
CA PHE A 466 9.27 -2.56 14.35
C PHE A 466 9.72 -1.12 14.07
N VAL A 467 8.91 -0.38 13.32
CA VAL A 467 9.08 1.06 13.11
C VAL A 467 8.37 1.81 14.25
N PRO A 468 9.02 2.77 14.93
CA PRO A 468 8.37 3.54 15.97
C PRO A 468 7.32 4.48 15.34
N CYS A 469 6.06 4.36 15.77
CA CYS A 469 5.02 5.32 15.40
C CYS A 469 5.08 6.59 16.25
N ASN A 470 4.39 7.66 15.85
CA ASN A 470 4.32 8.95 16.55
C ASN A 470 4.19 8.83 18.08
N GLY A 471 3.30 7.95 18.58
CA GLY A 471 3.09 7.77 20.03
C GLY A 471 4.30 7.21 20.81
N ARG A 472 5.31 6.63 20.14
CA ARG A 472 6.53 6.10 20.78
C ARG A 472 7.65 7.14 20.85
N PHE A 473 7.62 8.17 20.00
CA PHE A 473 8.68 9.19 19.98
C PHE A 473 8.78 10.00 21.28
N PRO A 474 7.69 10.48 21.91
CA PRO A 474 7.80 11.21 23.18
C PRO A 474 8.51 10.41 24.27
N THR A 475 8.18 9.12 24.41
CA THR A 475 8.85 8.23 25.37
C THR A 475 10.33 8.07 25.06
N LEU A 476 10.70 7.83 23.79
CA LEU A 476 12.10 7.69 23.39
C LEU A 476 12.87 8.99 23.63
N ILE A 477 12.33 10.14 23.23
CA ILE A 477 12.95 11.45 23.40
C ILE A 477 13.12 11.78 24.89
N ALA A 478 12.10 11.53 25.72
CA ALA A 478 12.15 11.78 27.15
C ALA A 478 13.24 10.93 27.84
N ILE A 479 13.28 9.62 27.58
CA ILE A 479 14.27 8.72 28.17
C ILE A 479 15.70 9.09 27.72
N ILE A 480 15.89 9.37 26.42
CA ILE A 480 17.19 9.82 25.88
C ILE A 480 17.64 11.09 26.58
N THR A 481 16.75 12.07 26.70
CA THR A 481 17.05 13.37 27.30
C THR A 481 17.42 13.24 28.78
N MET A 482 16.64 12.46 29.54
CA MET A 482 16.83 12.28 30.98
C MET A 482 18.10 11.49 31.33
N PHE A 483 18.38 10.39 30.64
CA PHE A 483 19.44 9.46 31.04
C PHE A 483 20.76 9.63 30.28
N PHE A 484 20.74 10.22 29.07
CA PHE A 484 21.92 10.28 28.20
C PHE A 484 22.32 11.72 27.84
N ALA A 485 21.36 12.62 27.65
CA ALA A 485 21.65 14.00 27.26
C ALA A 485 22.09 14.88 28.43
N GLY A 486 21.57 14.65 29.64
CA GLY A 486 21.89 15.44 30.84
C GLY A 486 23.31 15.29 31.40
N ILE A 487 24.17 14.45 30.80
CA ILE A 487 25.54 14.18 31.25
C ILE A 487 26.58 15.05 30.48
N ILE A 488 26.19 15.67 29.36
CA ILE A 488 27.11 16.34 28.42
C ILE A 488 26.84 17.86 28.38
N ALA A 489 27.89 18.67 28.19
CA ALA A 489 27.82 20.13 28.14
C ALA A 489 26.81 20.67 27.09
N ARG A 490 26.14 21.78 27.43
CA ARG A 490 24.97 22.37 26.76
C ARG A 490 25.05 22.62 25.23
N PRO A 491 26.20 22.86 24.55
CA PRO A 491 26.17 23.03 23.10
C PRO A 491 26.05 21.72 22.31
N PHE A 492 26.41 20.56 22.88
CA PHE A 492 26.38 19.27 22.18
C PHE A 492 25.18 18.38 22.54
N GLN A 493 24.36 18.80 23.52
CA GLN A 493 23.25 18.01 24.05
C GLN A 493 22.17 17.66 23.02
N SER A 494 21.79 18.62 22.17
CA SER A 494 20.78 18.44 21.12
C SER A 494 21.26 17.49 20.02
N VAL A 495 22.53 17.57 19.66
CA VAL A 495 23.16 16.72 18.64
C VAL A 495 23.22 15.27 19.12
N VAL A 496 23.66 15.04 20.37
CA VAL A 496 23.74 13.68 20.94
C VAL A 496 22.36 13.04 21.02
N SER A 497 21.34 13.77 21.51
CA SER A 497 19.97 13.26 21.59
C SER A 497 19.42 12.86 20.22
N THR A 498 19.68 13.70 19.21
CA THR A 498 19.28 13.44 17.82
C THR A 498 20.00 12.21 17.24
N LEU A 499 21.30 12.04 17.52
CA LEU A 499 22.09 10.89 17.07
C LEU A 499 21.61 9.58 17.71
N ILE A 500 21.34 9.58 19.02
CA ILE A 500 20.81 8.40 19.72
C ILE A 500 19.44 8.04 19.16
N LEU A 501 18.52 9.01 19.01
CA LEU A 501 17.21 8.77 18.43
C LEU A 501 17.30 8.21 17.01
N THR A 502 18.14 8.80 16.17
CA THR A 502 18.39 8.31 14.80
C THR A 502 18.92 6.88 14.82
N SER A 503 19.81 6.55 15.76
CA SER A 503 20.38 5.21 15.91
C SER A 503 19.31 4.18 16.32
N VAL A 504 18.40 4.54 17.23
CA VAL A 504 17.25 3.70 17.62
C VAL A 504 16.31 3.45 16.44
N ILE A 505 16.05 4.47 15.60
CA ILE A 505 15.23 4.31 14.39
C ILE A 505 15.92 3.37 13.39
N ILE A 506 17.22 3.57 13.14
CA ILE A 506 17.99 2.70 12.23
C ILE A 506 17.99 1.26 12.74
N LEU A 507 18.12 1.05 14.06
CA LEU A 507 18.02 -0.27 14.68
C LEU A 507 16.66 -0.94 14.39
N GLY A 508 15.55 -0.19 14.49
CA GLY A 508 14.22 -0.67 14.11
C GLY A 508 14.14 -1.10 12.65
N VAL A 509 14.72 -0.32 11.73
CA VAL A 509 14.78 -0.68 10.30
C VAL A 509 15.61 -1.95 10.06
N ILE A 510 16.78 -2.07 10.70
CA ILE A 510 17.64 -3.26 10.59
C ILE A 510 16.89 -4.52 11.08
N ILE A 511 16.19 -4.42 12.21
CA ILE A 511 15.43 -5.54 12.76
C ILE A 511 14.24 -5.89 11.87
N THR A 512 13.56 -4.90 11.29
CA THR A 512 12.52 -5.13 10.29
C THR A 512 13.04 -5.98 9.13
N LEU A 513 14.22 -5.66 8.59
CA LEU A 513 14.85 -6.42 7.50
C LEU A 513 15.23 -7.85 7.95
N THR A 514 15.79 -8.00 9.15
CA THR A 514 16.16 -9.30 9.72
C THR A 514 14.94 -10.19 9.93
N ILE A 515 13.88 -9.68 10.55
CA ILE A 515 12.64 -10.43 10.79
C ILE A 515 11.93 -10.74 9.46
N SER A 516 11.93 -9.81 8.50
CA SER A 516 11.41 -10.08 7.15
C SER A 516 12.11 -11.29 6.52
N LYS A 517 13.44 -11.36 6.62
CA LYS A 517 14.23 -12.50 6.13
C LYS A 517 13.91 -13.80 6.86
N ILE A 518 13.77 -13.76 8.19
CA ILE A 518 13.43 -14.93 9.00
C ILE A 518 12.04 -15.46 8.62
N LEU A 519 11.03 -14.59 8.56
CA LEU A 519 9.66 -14.96 8.19
C LEU A 519 9.59 -15.53 6.76
N SER A 520 10.30 -14.90 5.82
CA SER A 520 10.41 -15.36 4.43
C SER A 520 11.01 -16.76 4.28
N LYS A 521 11.94 -17.15 5.17
CA LYS A 521 12.58 -18.47 5.13
C LYS A 521 11.83 -19.54 5.91
N THR A 522 11.01 -19.16 6.89
CA THR A 522 10.38 -20.08 7.84
C THR A 522 8.89 -20.28 7.53
N ILE A 523 8.05 -19.33 7.95
CA ILE A 523 6.58 -19.43 7.97
C ILE A 523 5.97 -19.10 6.61
N LEU A 524 6.55 -18.15 5.89
CA LEU A 524 6.02 -17.61 4.64
C LEU A 524 7.04 -17.94 3.53
N LYS A 525 7.05 -19.17 3.00
CA LYS A 525 7.95 -19.58 1.89
C LYS A 525 7.32 -19.27 0.53
N GLY A 526 8.15 -18.97 -0.49
CA GLY A 526 7.69 -18.68 -1.85
C GLY A 526 8.75 -17.99 -2.72
N ILE A 527 8.42 -17.72 -3.98
CA ILE A 527 9.27 -17.00 -4.94
C ILE A 527 9.05 -15.48 -4.72
N PRO A 528 10.11 -14.65 -4.71
CA PRO A 528 9.97 -13.19 -4.60
C PRO A 528 9.24 -12.60 -5.82
N SER A 529 8.47 -11.53 -5.61
CA SER A 529 7.81 -10.83 -6.72
C SER A 529 8.82 -10.06 -7.58
N THR A 530 8.54 -9.94 -8.87
CA THR A 530 9.29 -9.03 -9.76
C THR A 530 8.92 -7.59 -9.43
N PHE A 531 9.89 -6.82 -8.92
CA PHE A 531 9.70 -5.41 -8.61
C PHE A 531 9.74 -4.57 -9.90
N THR A 532 8.57 -4.30 -10.48
CA THR A 532 8.38 -3.31 -11.55
C THR A 532 7.82 -2.03 -10.96
N LEU A 533 8.68 -1.15 -10.45
CA LEU A 533 8.27 0.17 -9.98
C LEU A 533 8.49 1.21 -11.07
N GLU A 534 7.41 1.70 -11.68
CA GLU A 534 7.50 2.90 -12.49
C GLU A 534 7.82 4.09 -11.59
N LEU A 535 8.89 4.81 -11.91
CA LEU A 535 9.17 6.10 -11.27
C LEU A 535 8.25 7.15 -11.92
N PRO A 536 7.21 7.65 -11.23
CA PRO A 536 6.33 8.66 -11.81
C PRO A 536 7.11 9.95 -12.06
N PRO A 537 6.71 10.77 -13.05
CA PRO A 537 7.32 12.09 -13.25
C PRO A 537 7.03 13.00 -12.04
N TYR A 538 7.88 14.00 -11.79
CA TYR A 538 7.63 14.98 -10.74
C TYR A 538 6.39 15.81 -11.10
N ARG A 539 5.42 15.88 -10.19
CA ARG A 539 4.16 16.63 -10.38
C ARG A 539 4.07 17.76 -9.36
N LYS A 540 3.46 18.89 -9.75
CA LYS A 540 3.15 19.97 -8.80
C LYS A 540 1.95 19.54 -7.95
N PRO A 541 2.08 19.46 -6.61
CA PRO A 541 1.01 18.97 -5.76
C PRO A 541 -0.12 19.99 -5.61
N GLN A 542 -1.36 19.50 -5.49
CA GLN A 542 -2.54 20.33 -5.18
C GLN A 542 -2.69 20.49 -3.66
N VAL A 543 -1.82 21.31 -3.05
CA VAL A 543 -1.62 21.42 -1.58
C VAL A 543 -2.93 21.51 -0.79
N SER A 544 -3.86 22.38 -1.19
CA SER A 544 -5.12 22.58 -0.46
C SER A 544 -6.02 21.34 -0.43
N LYS A 545 -6.19 20.67 -1.56
CA LYS A 545 -6.99 19.44 -1.65
C LYS A 545 -6.33 18.29 -0.89
N ILE A 546 -5.00 18.20 -0.92
CA ILE A 546 -4.23 17.18 -0.21
C ILE A 546 -4.42 17.31 1.29
N ILE A 547 -4.29 18.52 1.85
CA ILE A 547 -4.43 18.74 3.30
C ILE A 547 -5.83 18.34 3.77
N ILE A 548 -6.88 18.86 3.11
CA ILE A 548 -8.26 18.56 3.48
C ILE A 548 -8.50 17.06 3.43
N ARG A 549 -8.20 16.43 2.29
CA ARG A 549 -8.47 15.02 2.09
C ARG A 549 -7.68 14.12 3.04
N SER A 550 -6.42 14.46 3.31
CA SER A 550 -5.57 13.70 4.23
C SER A 550 -6.10 13.74 5.67
N ILE A 551 -6.57 14.90 6.14
CA ILE A 551 -7.13 15.04 7.49
C ILE A 551 -8.42 14.22 7.63
N PHE A 552 -9.35 14.34 6.67
CA PHE A 552 -10.63 13.64 6.73
C PHE A 552 -10.51 12.14 6.46
N ASP A 553 -9.80 11.73 5.41
CA ASP A 553 -9.75 10.32 4.97
C ASP A 553 -8.77 9.49 5.81
N ARG A 554 -7.69 10.08 6.34
CA ARG A 554 -6.64 9.33 7.08
C ARG A 554 -6.67 9.62 8.58
N THR A 555 -6.60 10.89 8.99
CA THR A 555 -6.42 11.24 10.41
C THR A 555 -7.67 10.94 11.26
N LEU A 556 -8.84 11.45 10.87
CA LEU A 556 -10.07 11.29 11.66
C LEU A 556 -10.51 9.82 11.74
N PHE A 557 -10.35 9.05 10.67
CA PHE A 557 -10.72 7.63 10.64
C PHE A 557 -9.86 6.78 11.59
N VAL A 558 -8.56 7.06 11.65
CA VAL A 558 -7.65 6.38 12.59
C VAL A 558 -7.94 6.81 14.02
N LEU A 559 -8.20 8.11 14.25
CA LEU A 559 -8.58 8.63 15.56
C LEU A 559 -9.87 7.97 16.09
N ALA A 560 -10.90 7.83 15.25
CA ALA A 560 -12.16 7.20 15.65
C ALA A 560 -11.95 5.77 16.17
N ARG A 561 -11.05 5.00 15.55
CA ARG A 561 -10.69 3.65 16.03
C ARG A 561 -9.95 3.69 17.35
N ALA A 562 -9.03 4.64 17.53
CA ALA A 562 -8.29 4.82 18.78
C ALA A 562 -9.23 5.18 19.93
N VAL A 563 -10.18 6.10 19.72
CA VAL A 563 -11.17 6.52 20.71
C VAL A 563 -12.03 5.35 21.20
N VAL A 564 -12.51 4.50 20.28
CA VAL A 564 -13.34 3.32 20.62
C VAL A 564 -12.59 2.32 21.52
N VAL A 565 -11.26 2.27 21.44
CA VAL A 565 -10.45 1.36 22.27
C VAL A 565 -9.91 2.05 23.53
N ALA A 566 -9.60 3.34 23.48
CA ALA A 566 -9.07 4.10 24.61
C ALA A 566 -10.11 4.32 25.73
N ALA A 567 -11.38 4.54 25.40
CA ALA A 567 -12.44 4.74 26.39
C ALA A 567 -12.61 3.54 27.36
N PRO A 568 -12.85 2.29 26.90
CA PRO A 568 -12.96 1.14 27.80
C PRO A 568 -11.65 0.83 28.52
N ALA A 569 -10.51 1.15 27.91
CA ALA A 569 -9.22 1.03 28.57
C ALA A 569 -9.06 1.95 29.77
N GLY A 570 -9.52 3.19 29.67
CA GLY A 570 -9.51 4.14 30.80
C GLY A 570 -10.27 3.62 32.01
N LEU A 571 -11.38 2.90 31.80
CA LEU A 571 -12.13 2.22 32.87
C LEU A 571 -11.28 1.13 33.54
N VAL A 572 -10.59 0.31 32.75
CA VAL A 572 -9.73 -0.77 33.26
C VAL A 572 -8.54 -0.20 34.03
N ILE A 573 -7.87 0.82 33.48
CA ILE A 573 -6.72 1.49 34.11
C ILE A 573 -7.14 2.08 35.45
N TRP A 574 -8.24 2.82 35.50
CA TRP A 574 -8.75 3.41 36.74
C TRP A 574 -9.12 2.33 37.76
N SER A 575 -9.79 1.27 37.33
CA SER A 575 -10.18 0.16 38.21
C SER A 575 -8.96 -0.52 38.82
N MET A 576 -7.91 -0.75 38.02
CA MET A 576 -6.68 -1.36 38.51
C MET A 576 -5.91 -0.45 39.47
N ALA A 577 -5.94 0.87 39.25
CA ALA A 577 -5.25 1.83 40.11
C ALA A 577 -5.96 2.09 41.45
N ASN A 578 -7.30 2.09 41.48
CA ASN A 578 -8.08 2.52 42.65
C ASN A 578 -8.73 1.39 43.46
N ILE A 579 -8.82 0.16 42.92
CA ILE A 579 -9.34 -0.98 43.69
C ILE A 579 -8.18 -1.56 44.51
N HIS A 580 -8.32 -1.49 45.84
CA HIS A 580 -7.33 -1.98 46.78
C HIS A 580 -7.72 -3.36 47.33
N ILE A 581 -6.77 -4.30 47.33
CA ILE A 581 -6.87 -5.60 47.99
C ILE A 581 -5.72 -5.67 49.00
N SER A 582 -6.02 -5.82 50.28
CA SER A 582 -5.01 -5.86 51.35
C SER A 582 -4.08 -4.63 51.37
N ASN A 583 -4.66 -3.42 51.26
CA ASN A 583 -3.97 -2.10 51.25
C ASN A 583 -3.06 -1.78 50.06
N ILE A 584 -2.94 -2.66 49.06
CA ILE A 584 -2.23 -2.38 47.81
C ILE A 584 -3.20 -2.43 46.62
N SER A 585 -2.94 -1.60 45.60
CA SER A 585 -3.79 -1.54 44.41
C SER A 585 -3.72 -2.86 43.62
N LEU A 586 -4.78 -3.16 42.86
CA LEU A 586 -4.78 -4.31 41.94
C LEU A 586 -3.64 -4.20 40.91
N LEU A 587 -3.30 -2.97 40.47
CA LEU A 587 -2.15 -2.69 39.62
C LEU A 587 -0.85 -3.15 40.29
N THR A 588 -0.63 -2.78 41.55
CA THR A 588 0.57 -3.16 42.31
C THR A 588 0.66 -4.68 42.51
N HIS A 589 -0.46 -5.36 42.77
CA HIS A 589 -0.50 -6.83 42.84
C HIS A 589 -0.03 -7.46 41.53
N CYS A 590 -0.56 -7.01 40.39
CA CYS A 590 -0.14 -7.50 39.09
C CYS A 590 1.31 -7.13 38.77
N ALA A 591 1.76 -5.93 39.10
CA ALA A 591 3.14 -5.49 38.91
C ALA A 591 4.11 -6.41 39.67
N ASN A 592 3.84 -6.71 40.93
CA ASN A 592 4.65 -7.62 41.75
C ASN A 592 4.66 -9.05 41.19
N PHE A 593 3.56 -9.52 40.60
CA PHE A 593 3.51 -10.82 39.93
C PHE A 593 4.43 -10.88 38.70
N PHE A 594 4.46 -9.82 37.89
CA PHE A 594 5.31 -9.74 36.70
C PHE A 594 6.76 -9.31 36.99
N ASP A 595 7.04 -8.74 38.16
CA ASP A 595 8.33 -8.16 38.52
C ASP A 595 9.53 -9.13 38.38
N PRO A 596 9.46 -10.41 38.80
CA PRO A 596 10.58 -11.34 38.60
C PRO A 596 10.94 -11.52 37.12
N PHE A 597 9.94 -11.63 36.25
CA PHE A 597 10.15 -11.76 34.82
C PHE A 597 10.63 -10.44 34.20
N ALA A 598 10.04 -9.31 34.61
CA ALA A 598 10.43 -7.99 34.13
C ALA A 598 11.91 -7.69 34.45
N LYS A 599 12.35 -8.03 35.67
CA LYS A 599 13.75 -7.90 36.08
C LYS A 599 14.68 -8.75 35.23
N LEU A 600 14.30 -9.93 34.76
CA LEU A 600 15.14 -10.74 33.87
C LEU A 600 15.44 -10.04 32.55
N ILE A 601 14.47 -9.29 32.01
CA ILE A 601 14.63 -8.53 30.76
C ILE A 601 15.12 -7.09 30.98
N GLY A 602 15.59 -6.74 32.18
CA GLY A 602 16.13 -5.42 32.48
C GLY A 602 15.07 -4.32 32.65
N LEU A 603 13.82 -4.70 32.92
CA LEU A 603 12.71 -3.82 33.29
C LEU A 603 12.30 -4.06 34.75
N ASP A 604 11.23 -3.42 35.20
CA ASP A 604 10.54 -3.76 36.46
C ASP A 604 9.07 -4.11 36.22
N GLY A 605 8.41 -4.64 37.25
CA GLY A 605 7.01 -5.04 37.17
C GLY A 605 6.06 -3.91 36.75
N TYR A 606 6.34 -2.68 37.15
CA TYR A 606 5.52 -1.50 36.84
C TYR A 606 5.65 -1.06 35.38
N ILE A 607 6.86 -1.06 34.82
CA ILE A 607 7.11 -0.78 33.41
C ILE A 607 6.39 -1.82 32.54
N LEU A 608 6.53 -3.11 32.86
CA LEU A 608 5.88 -4.17 32.08
C LEU A 608 4.35 -4.05 32.16
N MET A 609 3.79 -3.78 33.35
CA MET A 609 2.36 -3.50 33.51
C MET A 609 1.92 -2.25 32.76
N ALA A 610 2.73 -1.20 32.72
CA ALA A 610 2.41 0.01 31.97
C ALA A 610 2.34 -0.24 30.46
N PHE A 611 3.21 -1.09 29.90
CA PHE A 611 3.08 -1.52 28.50
C PHE A 611 1.82 -2.36 28.26
N ILE A 612 1.46 -3.24 29.20
CA ILE A 612 0.24 -4.07 29.09
C ILE A 612 -1.01 -3.19 29.10
N LEU A 613 -1.10 -2.27 30.06
CA LEU A 613 -2.21 -1.32 30.17
C LEU A 613 -2.20 -0.27 29.07
N GLY A 614 -1.02 0.04 28.51
CA GLY A 614 -0.82 0.87 27.33
C GLY A 614 -1.09 0.18 26.00
N PHE A 615 -1.52 -1.09 25.97
CA PHE A 615 -1.93 -1.78 24.74
C PHE A 615 -2.89 -0.97 23.83
N PRO A 616 -3.88 -0.23 24.36
CA PRO A 616 -4.79 0.61 23.57
C PRO A 616 -4.08 1.74 22.81
N ALA A 617 -3.10 2.37 23.45
CA ALA A 617 -2.43 3.60 23.02
C ALA A 617 -1.01 3.65 23.59
N ASN A 618 0.01 3.78 22.76
CA ASN A 618 1.39 3.70 23.25
C ASN A 618 1.82 4.98 23.98
N GLU A 619 1.16 6.10 23.70
CA GLU A 619 1.39 7.41 24.32
C GLU A 619 1.00 7.48 25.80
N ILE A 620 0.19 6.54 26.32
CA ILE A 620 -0.18 6.48 27.74
C ILE A 620 0.79 5.65 28.59
N VAL A 621 1.78 4.97 27.99
CA VAL A 621 2.72 4.12 28.73
C VAL A 621 3.49 4.91 29.79
N VAL A 622 4.10 6.05 29.44
CA VAL A 622 4.85 6.88 30.42
C VAL A 622 3.93 7.45 31.50
N PRO A 623 2.76 8.03 31.17
CA PRO A 623 1.81 8.45 32.20
C PRO A 623 1.34 7.32 33.13
N ILE A 624 1.19 6.08 32.65
CA ILE A 624 0.89 4.92 33.50
C ILE A 624 2.07 4.54 34.39
N ILE A 625 3.32 4.61 33.90
CA ILE A 625 4.52 4.39 34.72
C ILE A 625 4.54 5.39 35.89
N ILE A 626 4.35 6.68 35.60
CA ILE A 626 4.28 7.76 36.60
C ILE A 626 3.17 7.47 37.61
N MET A 627 1.95 7.21 37.12
CA MET A 627 0.79 6.94 37.96
C MET A 627 1.04 5.77 38.91
N SER A 628 1.68 4.71 38.40
CA SER A 628 1.98 3.49 39.14
C SER A 628 3.02 3.72 40.24
N TYR A 629 4.11 4.42 39.95
CA TYR A 629 5.14 4.72 40.95
C TYR A 629 4.65 5.67 42.04
N MET A 630 3.85 6.68 41.67
CA MET A 630 3.26 7.61 42.63
C MET A 630 2.08 7.02 43.40
N SER A 631 1.61 5.82 43.03
CA SER A 631 0.36 5.23 43.56
C SER A 631 -0.83 6.19 43.48
N THR A 632 -0.92 6.93 42.38
CA THR A 632 -2.03 7.86 42.12
C THR A 632 -3.18 7.14 41.41
N GLY A 633 -4.42 7.49 41.74
CA GLY A 633 -5.61 6.88 41.16
C GLY A 633 -5.96 7.34 39.73
N SER A 634 -5.16 8.19 39.11
CA SER A 634 -5.44 8.74 37.78
C SER A 634 -4.17 9.15 37.06
N ILE A 635 -4.21 9.22 35.73
CA ILE A 635 -3.07 9.59 34.89
C ILE A 635 -2.60 11.02 35.19
N VAL A 636 -1.33 11.19 35.59
CA VAL A 636 -0.73 12.49 35.92
C VAL A 636 0.33 12.87 34.87
N GLU A 637 0.47 14.16 34.60
CA GLU A 637 1.52 14.75 33.77
C GLU A 637 2.48 15.57 34.64
N PHE A 638 3.77 15.54 34.32
CA PHE A 638 4.79 16.38 34.95
C PHE A 638 5.24 17.44 33.97
N ASP A 639 5.32 18.69 34.44
CA ASP A 639 5.78 19.83 33.64
C ASP A 639 7.31 19.85 33.47
N SER A 640 8.06 19.06 34.24
CA SER A 640 9.54 19.04 34.18
C SER A 640 10.12 17.64 34.04
N LEU A 641 11.03 17.49 33.07
CA LEU A 641 11.79 16.26 32.85
C LEU A 641 12.76 15.94 34.01
N GLU A 642 13.16 16.94 34.79
CA GLU A 642 14.04 16.74 35.94
C GLU A 642 13.32 16.06 37.11
N GLN A 643 12.09 16.50 37.44
CA GLN A 643 11.25 15.81 38.44
C GLN A 643 10.96 14.38 38.02
N LEU A 644 10.66 14.17 36.73
CA LEU A 644 10.44 12.85 36.18
C LEU A 644 11.68 11.97 36.35
N ARG A 645 12.87 12.46 36.00
CA ARG A 645 14.13 11.72 36.18
C ARG A 645 14.35 11.33 37.65
N THR A 646 14.14 12.27 38.57
CA THR A 646 14.32 12.02 40.02
C THR A 646 13.37 10.93 40.51
N LEU A 647 12.11 10.97 40.09
CA LEU A 647 11.13 9.91 40.39
C LEU A 647 11.63 8.55 39.86
N LEU A 648 11.97 8.46 38.58
CA LEU A 648 12.41 7.19 37.97
C LEU A 648 13.65 6.61 38.66
N VAL A 649 14.67 7.44 38.93
CA VAL A 649 15.89 7.02 39.62
C VAL A 649 15.60 6.59 41.06
N SER A 650 14.71 7.28 41.78
CA SER A 650 14.31 6.90 43.14
C SER A 650 13.62 5.53 43.20
N HIS A 651 12.98 5.11 42.11
CA HIS A 651 12.38 3.79 41.95
C HIS A 651 13.33 2.77 41.29
N GLY A 652 14.64 3.05 41.26
CA GLY A 652 15.67 2.09 40.85
C GLY A 652 15.97 2.06 39.35
N TRP A 653 15.54 3.06 38.57
CA TRP A 653 15.92 3.13 37.17
C TRP A 653 17.42 3.37 37.01
N THR A 654 18.06 2.42 36.34
CA THR A 654 19.44 2.54 35.88
C THR A 654 19.49 2.94 34.40
N TRP A 655 20.68 3.30 33.91
CA TRP A 655 20.89 3.50 32.47
C TRP A 655 20.52 2.24 31.67
N LEU A 656 20.74 1.04 32.23
CA LEU A 656 20.33 -0.23 31.62
C LEU A 656 18.81 -0.34 31.52
N THR A 657 18.09 0.05 32.58
CA THR A 657 16.61 0.06 32.58
C THR A 657 16.07 1.02 31.52
N ALA A 658 16.71 2.19 31.39
CA ALA A 658 16.39 3.15 30.34
C ALA A 658 16.61 2.57 28.93
N VAL A 659 17.76 1.91 28.66
CA VAL A 659 18.02 1.23 27.37
C VAL A 659 17.00 0.13 27.11
N CYS A 660 16.75 -0.75 28.08
CA CYS A 660 15.79 -1.85 27.93
C CYS A 660 14.37 -1.32 27.69
N THR A 661 13.98 -0.23 28.34
CA THR A 661 12.68 0.42 28.13
C THR A 661 12.58 1.02 26.73
N MET A 662 13.64 1.64 26.21
CA MET A 662 13.67 2.14 24.82
C MET A 662 13.58 1.01 23.80
N LEU A 663 14.34 -0.07 23.99
CA LEU A 663 14.32 -1.24 23.12
C LEU A 663 12.95 -1.94 23.15
N PHE A 664 12.37 -2.11 24.33
CA PHE A 664 11.05 -2.70 24.50
C PHE A 664 9.97 -1.79 23.89
N SER A 665 10.06 -0.47 24.10
CA SER A 665 9.17 0.51 23.45
C SER A 665 9.24 0.41 21.91
N LEU A 666 10.43 0.19 21.35
CA LEU A 666 10.61 0.02 19.91
C LEU A 666 10.02 -1.31 19.39
N MET A 667 10.13 -2.39 20.17
CA MET A 667 9.97 -3.77 19.69
C MET A 667 8.73 -4.49 20.23
N HIS A 668 7.97 -3.94 21.19
CA HIS A 668 6.80 -4.61 21.76
C HIS A 668 5.65 -4.73 20.75
N TRP A 669 4.58 -5.41 21.17
CA TRP A 669 3.35 -5.61 20.40
C TRP A 669 2.77 -4.32 19.76
N PRO A 670 2.01 -4.46 18.67
CA PRO A 670 1.29 -3.34 18.08
C PRO A 670 0.14 -2.89 18.99
N CYS A 671 -0.20 -1.60 18.96
CA CYS A 671 -1.34 -1.08 19.72
C CYS A 671 -2.67 -1.70 19.23
N ALA A 672 -3.71 -1.61 20.04
CA ALA A 672 -5.01 -2.22 19.74
C ALA A 672 -5.60 -1.75 18.40
N THR A 673 -5.49 -0.46 18.08
CA THR A 673 -5.91 0.12 16.78
C THR A 673 -5.18 -0.54 15.61
N THR A 674 -3.90 -0.81 15.79
CA THR A 674 -3.05 -1.50 14.82
C THR A 674 -3.52 -2.96 14.67
N CYS A 675 -3.72 -3.69 15.77
CA CYS A 675 -4.25 -5.06 15.76
C CYS A 675 -5.62 -5.17 15.06
N LEU A 676 -6.55 -4.26 15.36
CA LEU A 676 -7.86 -4.19 14.69
C LEU A 676 -7.72 -3.96 13.18
N THR A 677 -6.73 -3.17 12.78
CA THR A 677 -6.45 -2.90 11.37
C THR A 677 -5.83 -4.12 10.70
N ILE A 678 -4.91 -4.83 11.36
CA ILE A 678 -4.37 -6.12 10.87
C ILE A 678 -5.50 -7.13 10.65
N LYS A 679 -6.41 -7.27 11.62
CA LYS A 679 -7.56 -8.17 11.47
C LYS A 679 -8.43 -7.79 10.27
N LYS A 680 -8.65 -6.49 10.03
CA LYS A 680 -9.41 -6.01 8.87
C LYS A 680 -8.69 -6.19 7.53
N GLU A 681 -7.37 -6.03 7.47
CA GLU A 681 -6.62 -6.19 6.22
C GLU A 681 -6.33 -7.66 5.89
N THR A 682 -6.07 -8.49 6.90
CA THR A 682 -5.74 -9.92 6.71
C THR A 682 -6.96 -10.84 6.79
N GLN A 683 -8.09 -10.35 7.31
CA GLN A 683 -9.31 -11.12 7.58
C GLN A 683 -9.05 -12.38 8.43
N SER A 684 -7.98 -12.39 9.22
CA SER A 684 -7.51 -13.58 9.94
C SER A 684 -7.05 -13.23 11.35
N LEU A 685 -7.65 -13.92 12.34
CA LEU A 685 -7.19 -13.85 13.72
C LEU A 685 -5.80 -14.46 13.89
N LYS A 686 -5.48 -15.52 13.13
CA LYS A 686 -4.16 -16.16 13.16
C LYS A 686 -3.05 -15.16 12.85
N TRP A 687 -3.21 -14.38 11.77
CA TRP A 687 -2.21 -13.37 11.40
C TRP A 687 -2.16 -12.20 12.37
N THR A 688 -3.30 -11.81 12.95
CA THR A 688 -3.34 -10.79 14.02
C THR A 688 -2.54 -11.22 15.25
N ILE A 689 -2.69 -12.48 15.69
CA ILE A 689 -1.93 -13.04 16.82
C ILE A 689 -0.45 -13.14 16.48
N ILE A 690 -0.09 -13.59 15.28
CA ILE A 690 1.32 -13.66 14.84
C ILE A 690 1.94 -12.25 14.83
N SER A 691 1.24 -11.25 14.32
CA SER A 691 1.69 -9.85 14.34
C SER A 691 1.82 -9.27 15.74
N PHE A 692 1.09 -9.81 16.72
CA PHE A 692 1.26 -9.46 18.13
C PHE A 692 2.49 -10.16 18.74
N LEU A 693 2.62 -11.48 18.52
CA LEU A 693 3.66 -12.30 19.15
C LEU A 693 5.06 -12.03 18.60
N VAL A 694 5.21 -11.85 17.28
CA VAL A 694 6.54 -11.71 16.65
C VAL A 694 7.32 -10.51 17.20
N PRO A 695 6.76 -9.28 17.27
CA PRO A 695 7.41 -8.17 17.93
C PRO A 695 7.65 -8.44 19.42
N THR A 696 6.62 -8.91 20.14
CA THR A 696 6.70 -9.19 21.58
C THR A 696 7.87 -10.11 21.95
N VAL A 697 7.99 -11.24 21.28
CA VAL A 697 9.09 -12.19 21.49
C VAL A 697 10.44 -11.57 21.12
N THR A 698 10.48 -10.77 20.05
CA THR A 698 11.70 -10.07 19.61
C THR A 698 12.16 -9.05 20.65
N GLY A 699 11.24 -8.24 21.19
CA GLY A 699 11.52 -7.28 22.26
C GLY A 699 12.00 -7.95 23.55
N ILE A 700 11.30 -8.99 24.00
CA ILE A 700 11.71 -9.79 25.18
C ILE A 700 13.11 -10.38 24.97
N ALA A 701 13.37 -11.01 23.82
CA ALA A 701 14.66 -11.63 23.55
C ALA A 701 15.81 -10.61 23.50
N ILE A 702 15.62 -9.47 22.83
CA ILE A 702 16.65 -8.43 22.74
C ILE A 702 16.92 -7.80 24.11
N CYS A 703 15.87 -7.45 24.86
CA CYS A 703 16.01 -6.89 26.22
C CYS A 703 16.71 -7.89 27.15
N PHE A 704 16.34 -9.18 27.09
CA PHE A 704 17.02 -10.24 27.83
C PHE A 704 18.51 -10.32 27.49
N ILE A 705 18.86 -10.38 26.20
CA ILE A 705 20.25 -10.47 25.74
C ILE A 705 21.05 -9.25 26.24
N VAL A 706 20.51 -8.04 26.10
CA VAL A 706 21.18 -6.81 26.55
C VAL A 706 21.35 -6.80 28.07
N ALA A 707 20.29 -7.08 28.83
CA ALA A 707 20.32 -7.10 30.30
C ALA A 707 21.29 -8.16 30.84
N SER A 708 21.25 -9.38 30.31
CA SER A 708 22.16 -10.46 30.70
C SER A 708 23.61 -10.15 30.36
N THR A 709 23.88 -9.57 29.18
CA THR A 709 25.24 -9.21 28.77
C THR A 709 25.83 -8.14 29.67
N VAL A 710 25.07 -7.08 29.98
CA VAL A 710 25.52 -5.98 30.84
C VAL A 710 25.77 -6.47 32.28
N ARG A 711 24.90 -7.32 32.81
CA ARG A 711 25.09 -7.96 34.13
C ARG A 711 26.30 -8.89 34.17
N LEU A 712 26.55 -9.63 33.09
CA LEU A 712 27.71 -10.53 33.00
C LEU A 712 29.04 -9.76 32.98
N ILE A 713 29.06 -8.58 32.37
CA ILE A 713 30.24 -7.70 32.31
C ILE A 713 30.40 -6.89 33.62
N GLY A 714 29.39 -6.87 34.51
CA GLY A 714 29.43 -6.14 35.78
C GLY A 714 29.35 -4.62 35.63
N LEU A 715 28.70 -4.13 34.55
CA LEU A 715 28.53 -2.70 34.27
C LEU A 715 27.35 -2.05 35.02
N VAL A 716 26.55 -2.85 35.73
CA VAL A 716 25.43 -2.44 36.59
C VAL A 716 25.33 -3.39 37.78
#